data_AF-A0A327VFV0-F1
#
_entry.id   AF-A0A327VFV0-F1
#
_cell.length_a   1.000
_cell.length_b   1.000
_cell.length_c   1.000
_cell.angle_alpha   90.00
_cell.angle_beta   90.00
_cell.angle_gamma   90.00
#
_symmetry.space_group_name_H-M   'P 1'
#
loop_
_entity.id
_entity.type
_entity.pdbx_description
1 polymer ?
#
loop_
_entity_poly.entity_id
_entity_poly.type
_entity_poly.pdbx_seq_one_letter_code
_entity_poly.pdbx_strand_id
1 'polypeptide(L)'
;MHKALSSLGVDLSPGERGGDWRFTLGSWSEERLLVLVNSHRAGLTRRSYEPERLLHSTLPLLARGKLAVLTDARPELLPSGAPAEAVFRLAEPTDLAPAPDLPAALRALALAEPRSVPLPVWAELVAAVTGETVAAGELTEVARVHADAVLVGSLGVSFVDEAVAEVLRHQFDSAELTRVNRHMVTWLLRTSADFRHPEGWAKAGAVGLYAATGLAMHAVQAGTYEELLRDGGVVAHLPQASVMDSARSHSFIIPGNSPASDALHLWNWGVVPRSQGEWASWLHLMAWSRDDLALASSVASSGVALPWRVRWARWRLPGGFHARFLEAGRFIRLAEVRRQGRSAVAGLQKRVAGGSTDPYVTIRDVETGELVAGPWEQGEIPQEHGTELTLPTATATAPSASSGAQGSQSPERPTRLAELFGASSPPRDNSAFLLPCAPLLVGDVLVFGGDLGLLAIQAANGVDPSVLSDTFGSRRQPLSWEYSDAGPSTPVDAAPSSHSDLIALFGEEDIFEAEPEELPDELTHQGTRDLFTDFGLPDMDEGGMALLPYGDGEVELFDEVDWPDDVESVADRGPFFQIGTWMGGEIVVDGPTGHILRVPTGPDEEELAGLPAARSLESFLTMVPLWVTGLRTRALLPPGSPERGQITHWVLGALADVDAAGGEQPAWSYVLHNE
;
A
#
# COMPACT_ATOMS: atom_id res chain seq x y z
N MET A 1 -3.79 -10.74 -20.97
CA MET A 1 -5.16 -10.66 -20.44
C MET A 1 -6.07 -9.69 -21.19
N HIS A 2 -5.80 -8.38 -21.22
CA HIS A 2 -6.65 -7.39 -21.93
C HIS A 2 -7.04 -7.84 -23.35
N LYS A 3 -6.06 -8.20 -24.19
CA LYS A 3 -6.32 -8.72 -25.54
C LYS A 3 -7.24 -9.95 -25.55
N ALA A 4 -7.07 -10.88 -24.61
CA ALA A 4 -7.90 -12.07 -24.53
C ALA A 4 -9.36 -11.72 -24.19
N LEU A 5 -9.57 -10.88 -23.17
CA LEU A 5 -10.90 -10.41 -22.76
C LEU A 5 -11.58 -9.59 -23.88
N SER A 6 -10.86 -8.68 -24.54
CA SER A 6 -11.39 -7.94 -25.68
C SER A 6 -11.76 -8.86 -26.84
N SER A 7 -10.93 -9.86 -27.17
CA SER A 7 -11.25 -10.86 -28.21
C SER A 7 -12.47 -11.72 -27.85
N LEU A 8 -12.76 -11.87 -26.56
CA LEU A 8 -13.94 -12.56 -26.06
C LEU A 8 -15.21 -11.69 -26.04
N GLY A 9 -15.11 -10.41 -26.43
CA GLY A 9 -16.22 -9.47 -26.50
C GLY A 9 -16.57 -8.81 -25.17
N VAL A 10 -15.67 -8.86 -24.18
CA VAL A 10 -15.85 -8.20 -22.89
C VAL A 10 -15.55 -6.71 -23.03
N ASP A 11 -16.48 -5.85 -22.59
CA ASP A 11 -16.18 -4.42 -22.47
C ASP A 11 -15.24 -4.16 -21.28
N LEU A 12 -14.15 -3.45 -21.58
CA LEU A 12 -13.13 -3.06 -20.61
C LEU A 12 -12.99 -1.53 -20.57
N SER A 13 -14.05 -0.82 -20.91
CA SER A 13 -14.14 0.63 -20.75
C SER A 13 -13.96 1.03 -19.26
N PRO A 14 -13.47 2.25 -18.97
CA PRO A 14 -13.31 2.73 -17.60
C PRO A 14 -14.66 2.71 -16.85
N GLY A 15 -14.71 2.09 -15.67
CA GLY A 15 -15.94 1.87 -14.90
C GLY A 15 -16.42 0.40 -14.94
N GLU A 16 -16.35 -0.25 -16.11
CA GLU A 16 -16.82 -1.63 -16.31
C GLU A 16 -15.79 -2.70 -15.88
N ARG A 17 -14.55 -2.29 -15.57
CA ARG A 17 -13.45 -3.20 -15.20
C ARG A 17 -13.58 -3.81 -13.79
N GLY A 18 -14.37 -3.23 -12.90
CA GLY A 18 -14.35 -3.48 -11.46
C GLY A 18 -14.91 -4.83 -10.97
N GLY A 19 -15.54 -5.61 -11.84
CA GLY A 19 -16.18 -6.87 -11.46
C GLY A 19 -17.13 -7.44 -12.50
N ASP A 20 -17.62 -6.59 -13.42
CA ASP A 20 -18.62 -6.99 -14.41
C ASP A 20 -18.08 -7.98 -15.44
N TRP A 21 -16.80 -7.89 -15.81
CA TRP A 21 -16.23 -8.84 -16.76
C TRP A 21 -16.24 -10.29 -16.26
N ARG A 22 -16.00 -10.53 -14.97
CA ARG A 22 -15.99 -11.90 -14.41
C ARG A 22 -17.39 -12.50 -14.39
N PHE A 23 -18.38 -11.66 -14.06
CA PHE A 23 -19.79 -12.04 -14.13
C PHE A 23 -20.20 -12.30 -15.59
N THR A 24 -19.78 -11.44 -16.51
CA THR A 24 -19.98 -11.59 -17.95
C THR A 24 -19.46 -12.93 -18.46
N LEU A 25 -18.23 -13.32 -18.12
CA LEU A 25 -17.67 -14.63 -18.46
C LEU A 25 -18.51 -15.80 -17.91
N GLY A 26 -18.97 -15.67 -16.66
CA GLY A 26 -19.81 -16.68 -16.00
C GLY A 26 -21.21 -16.83 -16.61
N SER A 27 -21.73 -15.77 -17.22
CA SER A 27 -23.10 -15.70 -17.75
C SER A 27 -23.28 -16.31 -19.15
N TRP A 28 -22.21 -16.74 -19.82
CA TRP A 28 -22.30 -17.25 -21.18
C TRP A 28 -23.09 -18.57 -21.28
N SER A 29 -24.00 -18.61 -22.26
CA SER A 29 -24.81 -19.79 -22.55
C SER A 29 -24.06 -20.86 -23.33
N GLU A 30 -23.00 -20.49 -24.04
CA GLU A 30 -22.23 -21.37 -24.94
C GLU A 30 -20.86 -21.72 -24.36
N GLU A 31 -20.37 -22.91 -24.72
CA GLU A 31 -19.01 -23.35 -24.40
C GLU A 31 -18.00 -22.64 -25.29
N ARG A 32 -16.93 -22.12 -24.68
CA ARG A 32 -15.82 -21.45 -25.39
C ARG A 32 -14.49 -22.02 -24.93
N LEU A 33 -13.50 -22.01 -25.81
CA LEU A 33 -12.13 -22.42 -25.51
C LEU A 33 -11.16 -21.26 -25.77
N LEU A 34 -10.38 -20.90 -24.75
CA LEU A 34 -9.25 -19.99 -24.86
C LEU A 34 -7.96 -20.80 -24.79
N VAL A 35 -7.15 -20.75 -25.86
CA VAL A 35 -5.82 -21.38 -25.89
C VAL A 35 -4.76 -20.30 -25.71
N LEU A 36 -3.93 -20.47 -24.68
CA LEU A 36 -2.77 -19.64 -24.39
C LEU A 36 -1.51 -20.47 -24.67
N VAL A 37 -0.55 -19.87 -25.36
CA VAL A 37 0.70 -20.53 -25.73
C VAL A 37 1.90 -19.69 -25.28
N ASN A 38 3.02 -20.35 -24.99
CA ASN A 38 4.23 -19.77 -24.41
C ASN A 38 4.02 -19.12 -23.04
N SER A 39 3.16 -19.71 -22.20
CA SER A 39 2.88 -19.18 -20.86
C SER A 39 4.13 -19.13 -19.97
N HIS A 40 5.05 -20.07 -20.17
CA HIS A 40 6.36 -20.12 -19.51
C HIS A 40 7.25 -18.92 -19.84
N ARG A 41 6.90 -18.13 -20.87
CA ARG A 41 7.58 -16.88 -21.27
C ARG A 41 6.82 -15.64 -20.83
N ALA A 42 5.76 -15.78 -20.02
CA ALA A 42 5.06 -14.63 -19.47
C ALA A 42 6.04 -13.70 -18.72
N GLY A 43 5.71 -12.41 -18.73
CA GLY A 43 6.56 -11.36 -18.19
C GLY A 43 7.68 -10.91 -19.13
N LEU A 44 8.40 -9.87 -18.70
CA LEU A 44 9.35 -9.18 -19.56
C LEU A 44 10.79 -9.70 -19.42
N THR A 45 11.08 -10.41 -18.33
CA THR A 45 12.42 -10.93 -18.01
C THR A 45 12.42 -12.47 -17.96
N ARG A 46 13.60 -13.08 -18.08
CA ARG A 46 13.78 -14.54 -18.01
C ARG A 46 13.53 -15.09 -16.61
N ARG A 47 13.76 -14.30 -15.56
CA ARG A 47 13.49 -14.64 -14.15
C ARG A 47 12.18 -14.05 -13.61
N SER A 48 11.25 -13.72 -14.50
CA SER A 48 9.94 -13.17 -14.14
C SER A 48 9.11 -14.17 -13.35
N TYR A 49 8.33 -13.65 -12.40
CA TYR A 49 7.31 -14.39 -11.65
C TYR A 49 5.98 -14.52 -12.42
N GLU A 50 5.81 -13.74 -13.48
CA GLU A 50 4.60 -13.71 -14.30
C GLU A 50 4.10 -15.07 -14.80
N PRO A 51 4.94 -16.06 -15.17
CA PRO A 51 4.45 -17.40 -15.53
C PRO A 51 3.71 -18.08 -14.38
N GLU A 52 4.24 -17.99 -13.16
CA GLU A 52 3.59 -18.55 -11.97
C GLU A 52 2.30 -17.80 -11.66
N ARG A 53 2.32 -16.45 -11.63
CA ARG A 53 1.11 -15.64 -11.39
C ARG A 53 0.03 -15.88 -12.45
N LEU A 54 0.44 -16.08 -13.70
CA LEU A 54 -0.48 -16.40 -14.79
C LEU A 54 -1.23 -17.69 -14.44
N LEU A 55 -0.52 -18.77 -14.15
CA LEU A 55 -1.08 -20.10 -13.89
C LEU A 55 -1.89 -20.16 -12.60
N HIS A 56 -1.38 -19.63 -11.49
CA HIS A 56 -2.01 -19.78 -10.17
C HIS A 56 -3.11 -18.75 -9.89
N SER A 57 -3.02 -17.56 -10.48
CA SER A 57 -3.93 -16.46 -10.12
C SER A 57 -4.76 -15.98 -11.30
N THR A 58 -4.18 -15.89 -12.50
CA THR A 58 -4.86 -15.25 -13.63
C THR A 58 -5.76 -16.23 -14.40
N LEU A 59 -5.29 -17.45 -14.68
CA LEU A 59 -6.07 -18.45 -15.43
C LEU A 59 -7.33 -18.91 -14.67
N PRO A 60 -7.31 -19.16 -13.35
CA PRO A 60 -8.52 -19.53 -12.62
C PRO A 60 -9.62 -18.46 -12.70
N LEU A 61 -9.23 -17.18 -12.81
CA LEU A 61 -10.20 -16.09 -12.99
C LEU A 61 -10.82 -16.05 -14.39
N LEU A 62 -10.09 -16.52 -15.41
CA LEU A 62 -10.60 -16.64 -16.78
C LEU A 62 -11.46 -17.89 -16.94
N ALA A 63 -11.12 -18.99 -16.28
CA ALA A 63 -11.85 -20.26 -16.34
C ALA A 63 -13.15 -20.22 -15.52
N ARG A 64 -14.09 -19.37 -15.92
CA ARG A 64 -15.42 -19.21 -15.29
C ARG A 64 -16.56 -19.62 -16.23
N GLY A 65 -17.65 -20.08 -15.65
CA GLY A 65 -18.85 -20.48 -16.39
C GLY A 65 -18.54 -21.60 -17.38
N LYS A 66 -18.79 -21.35 -18.67
CA LYS A 66 -18.56 -22.30 -19.77
C LYS A 66 -17.29 -22.01 -20.59
N LEU A 67 -16.36 -21.19 -20.06
CA LEU A 67 -15.07 -20.93 -20.69
C LEU A 67 -14.01 -21.93 -20.19
N ALA A 68 -13.55 -22.82 -21.06
CA ALA A 68 -12.38 -23.64 -20.83
C ALA A 68 -11.11 -22.88 -21.23
N VAL A 69 -10.04 -22.99 -20.42
CA VAL A 69 -8.74 -22.36 -20.70
C VAL A 69 -7.69 -23.46 -20.81
N LEU A 70 -7.02 -23.54 -21.96
CA LEU A 70 -5.89 -24.44 -22.21
C LEU A 70 -4.60 -23.63 -22.28
N THR A 71 -3.55 -24.08 -21.61
CA THR A 71 -2.24 -23.43 -21.63
C THR A 71 -1.12 -24.46 -21.70
N ASP A 72 0.00 -24.13 -22.33
CA ASP A 72 1.27 -24.82 -22.04
C ASP A 72 1.71 -24.44 -20.62
N ALA A 73 2.37 -25.33 -19.88
CA ALA A 73 2.96 -25.04 -18.57
C ALA A 73 4.15 -25.96 -18.35
N ARG A 74 5.15 -25.50 -17.58
CA ARG A 74 6.24 -26.38 -17.13
C ARG A 74 5.73 -27.30 -16.02
N PRO A 75 6.18 -28.57 -15.94
CA PRO A 75 5.70 -29.51 -14.92
C PRO A 75 5.81 -29.00 -13.49
N GLU A 76 6.85 -28.22 -13.19
CA GLU A 76 7.13 -27.67 -11.85
C GLU A 76 6.14 -26.57 -11.43
N LEU A 77 5.45 -25.96 -12.40
CA LEU A 77 4.45 -24.92 -12.18
C LEU A 77 3.01 -25.46 -12.17
N LEU A 78 2.83 -26.78 -12.26
CA LEU A 78 1.49 -27.36 -12.18
C LEU A 78 0.95 -27.24 -10.75
N PRO A 79 -0.31 -26.79 -10.58
CA PRO A 79 -0.94 -26.74 -9.27
C PRO A 79 -0.91 -28.10 -8.58
N SER A 80 -0.62 -28.11 -7.27
CA SER A 80 -0.71 -29.32 -6.46
C SER A 80 -2.13 -29.89 -6.52
N GLY A 81 -2.26 -31.13 -7.01
CA GLY A 81 -3.57 -31.80 -7.16
C GLY A 81 -4.28 -31.55 -8.50
N ALA A 82 -3.61 -30.99 -9.51
CA ALA A 82 -4.17 -30.91 -10.86
C ALA A 82 -4.59 -32.33 -11.35
N PRO A 83 -5.86 -32.54 -11.74
CA PRO A 83 -6.33 -33.86 -12.16
C PRO A 83 -5.54 -34.32 -13.39
N ALA A 84 -5.06 -35.57 -13.36
CA ALA A 84 -4.19 -36.11 -14.41
C ALA A 84 -4.88 -36.09 -15.79
N GLU A 85 -6.20 -36.25 -15.82
CA GLU A 85 -7.04 -36.15 -17.02
C GLU A 85 -7.12 -34.74 -17.63
N ALA A 86 -6.81 -33.68 -16.86
CA ALA A 86 -6.79 -32.30 -17.35
C ALA A 86 -5.40 -31.86 -17.85
N VAL A 87 -4.36 -32.66 -17.64
CA VAL A 87 -2.98 -32.36 -18.04
C VAL A 87 -2.62 -33.15 -19.30
N PHE A 88 -2.63 -32.48 -20.44
CA PHE A 88 -2.18 -33.07 -21.70
C PHE A 88 -0.67 -32.87 -21.84
N ARG A 89 0.10 -33.96 -21.86
CA ARG A 89 1.52 -33.89 -22.26
C ARG A 89 1.61 -33.98 -23.77
N LEU A 90 2.11 -32.92 -24.40
CA LEU A 90 2.63 -33.04 -25.76
C LEU A 90 3.81 -34.02 -25.71
N ALA A 91 3.93 -34.90 -26.70
CA ALA A 91 5.08 -35.79 -26.82
C ALA A 91 6.35 -34.95 -26.69
N GLU A 92 7.30 -35.39 -25.84
CA GLU A 92 8.55 -34.67 -25.63
C GLU A 92 9.14 -34.36 -27.00
N PRO A 93 9.45 -33.08 -27.29
CA PRO A 93 10.25 -32.77 -28.45
C PRO A 93 11.50 -33.63 -28.32
N THR A 94 11.78 -34.45 -29.35
CA THR A 94 12.99 -35.27 -29.45
C THR A 94 14.14 -34.46 -28.89
N ASP A 95 14.75 -34.93 -27.79
CA ASP A 95 15.75 -34.25 -26.98
C ASP A 95 16.31 -33.00 -27.68
N LEU A 96 16.01 -31.81 -27.16
CA LEU A 96 16.83 -30.64 -27.44
C LEU A 96 18.22 -31.00 -26.94
N ALA A 97 18.99 -31.66 -27.80
CA ALA A 97 20.34 -32.08 -27.51
C ALA A 97 21.05 -30.81 -27.03
N PRO A 98 21.69 -30.84 -25.85
CA PRO A 98 22.46 -29.69 -25.40
C PRO A 98 23.46 -29.43 -26.52
N ALA A 99 23.36 -28.32 -27.25
CA ALA A 99 24.35 -28.01 -28.28
C ALA A 99 25.66 -27.73 -27.54
N PRO A 100 26.58 -28.69 -27.43
CA PRO A 100 27.84 -28.44 -26.77
C PRO A 100 28.64 -27.61 -27.78
N ASP A 101 29.28 -26.53 -27.33
CA ASP A 101 30.06 -25.59 -28.16
C ASP A 101 29.32 -24.41 -28.82
N LEU A 102 28.26 -23.86 -28.20
CA LEU A 102 27.84 -22.50 -28.56
C LEU A 102 28.90 -21.46 -28.11
N PRO A 103 29.21 -20.44 -28.94
CA PRO A 103 30.21 -19.43 -28.61
C PRO A 103 29.94 -18.73 -27.27
N ALA A 104 31.01 -18.26 -26.61
CA ALA A 104 30.91 -17.48 -25.37
C ALA A 104 29.95 -16.28 -25.49
N ALA A 105 29.85 -15.70 -26.71
CA ALA A 105 28.87 -14.65 -27.00
C ALA A 105 27.42 -15.09 -26.78
N LEU A 106 27.02 -16.29 -27.25
CA LEU A 106 25.67 -16.80 -27.02
C LEU A 106 25.44 -17.22 -25.57
N ARG A 107 26.47 -17.76 -24.90
CA ARG A 107 26.41 -18.03 -23.46
C ARG A 107 26.16 -16.76 -22.64
N ALA A 108 26.83 -15.66 -22.99
CA ALA A 108 26.62 -14.36 -22.35
C ALA A 108 25.24 -13.78 -22.66
N LEU A 109 24.71 -13.96 -23.88
CA LEU A 109 23.36 -13.52 -24.25
C LEU A 109 22.29 -14.15 -23.35
N ALA A 110 22.47 -15.42 -22.96
CA ALA A 110 21.56 -16.13 -22.08
C ALA A 110 21.49 -15.52 -20.66
N LEU A 111 22.52 -14.78 -20.24
CA LEU A 111 22.55 -14.08 -18.95
C LEU A 111 21.75 -12.76 -18.94
N ALA A 112 21.30 -12.27 -20.10
CA ALA A 112 20.42 -11.11 -20.14
C ALA A 112 19.08 -11.38 -19.45
N GLU A 113 18.54 -10.37 -18.78
CA GLU A 113 17.22 -10.49 -18.13
C GLU A 113 16.08 -10.27 -19.13
N PRO A 114 15.97 -9.13 -19.83
CA PRO A 114 15.10 -8.99 -21.00
C PRO A 114 15.46 -9.98 -22.12
N ARG A 115 14.44 -10.49 -22.82
CA ARG A 115 14.62 -11.47 -23.90
C ARG A 115 15.18 -10.85 -25.18
N SER A 116 14.90 -9.58 -25.44
CA SER A 116 15.46 -8.79 -26.54
C SER A 116 16.61 -7.92 -26.03
N VAL A 117 17.81 -8.16 -26.56
CA VAL A 117 19.05 -7.58 -26.03
C VAL A 117 19.70 -6.67 -27.07
N PRO A 118 19.77 -5.36 -26.84
CA PRO A 118 20.46 -4.44 -27.75
C PRO A 118 21.94 -4.82 -27.90
N LEU A 119 22.53 -4.61 -29.09
CA LEU A 119 23.94 -4.95 -29.36
C LEU A 119 24.94 -4.37 -28.32
N PRO A 120 24.81 -3.11 -27.86
CA PRO A 120 25.71 -2.58 -26.83
C PRO A 120 25.61 -3.34 -25.50
N VAL A 121 24.40 -3.77 -25.13
CA VAL A 121 24.16 -4.55 -23.91
C VAL A 121 24.72 -5.96 -24.08
N TRP A 122 24.55 -6.56 -25.26
CA TRP A 122 25.13 -7.87 -25.54
C TRP A 122 26.66 -7.83 -25.48
N ALA A 123 27.30 -6.80 -26.04
CA ALA A 123 28.74 -6.60 -25.92
C ALA A 123 29.20 -6.50 -24.47
N GLU A 124 28.45 -5.78 -23.64
CA GLU A 124 28.77 -5.66 -22.21
C GLU A 124 28.60 -6.99 -21.47
N LEU A 125 27.57 -7.77 -21.78
CA LEU A 125 27.39 -9.12 -21.22
C LEU A 125 28.56 -10.04 -21.59
N VAL A 126 29.05 -9.96 -22.83
CA VAL A 126 30.25 -10.72 -23.23
C VAL A 126 31.44 -10.29 -22.40
N ALA A 127 31.69 -8.99 -22.28
CA ALA A 127 32.78 -8.46 -21.46
C ALA A 127 32.66 -8.89 -19.98
N ALA A 128 31.46 -8.95 -19.43
CA ALA A 128 31.22 -9.40 -18.06
C ALA A 128 31.54 -10.89 -17.84
N VAL A 129 31.33 -11.72 -18.87
CA VAL A 129 31.58 -13.17 -18.82
C VAL A 129 33.04 -13.50 -19.13
N THR A 130 33.62 -12.91 -20.17
CA THR A 130 34.95 -13.28 -20.70
C THR A 130 36.07 -12.36 -20.23
N GLY A 131 35.75 -11.14 -19.77
CA GLY A 131 36.72 -10.08 -19.52
C GLY A 131 37.20 -9.34 -20.77
N GLU A 132 36.70 -9.70 -21.96
CA GLU A 132 37.13 -9.14 -23.25
C GLU A 132 36.04 -8.27 -23.88
N THR A 133 36.43 -7.10 -24.39
CA THR A 133 35.51 -6.21 -25.11
C THR A 133 35.30 -6.69 -26.54
N VAL A 134 34.05 -6.82 -26.97
CA VAL A 134 33.70 -7.29 -28.32
C VAL A 134 33.00 -6.17 -29.10
N ALA A 135 33.37 -6.01 -30.38
CA ALA A 135 32.77 -4.99 -31.24
C ALA A 135 31.37 -5.40 -31.75
N ALA A 136 30.48 -4.43 -31.95
CA ALA A 136 29.12 -4.69 -32.44
C ALA A 136 29.07 -5.42 -33.80
N GLY A 137 30.06 -5.17 -34.67
CA GLY A 137 30.18 -5.88 -35.96
C GLY A 137 30.45 -7.38 -35.79
N GLU A 138 31.28 -7.75 -34.81
CA GLU A 138 31.58 -9.15 -34.51
C GLU A 138 30.35 -9.88 -33.96
N LEU A 139 29.60 -9.24 -33.06
CA LEU A 139 28.34 -9.79 -32.56
C LEU A 139 27.28 -9.96 -33.66
N THR A 140 27.25 -9.04 -34.62
CA THR A 140 26.34 -9.14 -35.77
C THR A 140 26.70 -10.35 -36.64
N GLU A 141 28.00 -10.61 -36.86
CA GLU A 141 28.46 -11.81 -37.55
C GLU A 141 28.15 -13.09 -36.77
N VAL A 142 28.31 -13.10 -35.44
CA VAL A 142 27.89 -14.24 -34.59
C VAL A 142 26.40 -14.52 -34.76
N ALA A 143 25.55 -13.49 -34.71
CA ALA A 143 24.12 -13.66 -34.90
C ALA A 143 23.76 -14.14 -36.32
N ARG A 144 24.52 -13.73 -37.35
CA ARG A 144 24.34 -14.20 -38.73
C ARG A 144 24.74 -15.66 -38.90
N VAL A 145 25.85 -16.08 -38.27
CA VAL A 145 26.34 -17.47 -38.32
C VAL A 145 25.39 -18.41 -37.59
N HIS A 146 24.81 -17.97 -36.47
CA HIS A 146 23.89 -18.74 -35.63
C HIS A 146 22.43 -18.31 -35.79
N ALA A 147 22.00 -18.03 -37.02
CA ALA A 147 20.63 -17.59 -37.33
C ALA A 147 19.56 -18.67 -37.05
N ASP A 148 19.97 -19.91 -36.82
CA ASP A 148 19.16 -21.03 -36.33
C ASP A 148 18.87 -20.92 -34.82
N ALA A 149 19.74 -20.27 -34.05
CA ALA A 149 19.63 -20.15 -32.60
C ALA A 149 19.13 -18.76 -32.15
N VAL A 150 19.45 -17.69 -32.88
CA VAL A 150 19.09 -16.31 -32.53
C VAL A 150 18.39 -15.56 -33.66
N LEU A 151 17.52 -14.63 -33.28
CA LEU A 151 16.82 -13.70 -34.15
C LEU A 151 17.34 -12.29 -33.92
N VAL A 152 17.59 -11.56 -35.01
CA VAL A 152 17.93 -10.13 -34.99
C VAL A 152 16.67 -9.33 -35.32
N GLY A 153 16.21 -8.53 -34.36
CA GLY A 153 15.06 -7.64 -34.49
C GLY A 153 15.42 -6.17 -34.36
N SER A 154 14.41 -5.30 -34.46
CA SER A 154 14.58 -3.84 -34.35
C SER A 154 15.05 -3.37 -32.96
N LEU A 155 14.82 -4.16 -31.92
CA LEU A 155 15.19 -3.86 -30.53
C LEU A 155 16.48 -4.58 -30.08
N GLY A 156 17.07 -5.44 -30.93
CA GLY A 156 18.25 -6.21 -30.59
C GLY A 156 18.14 -7.69 -30.96
N VAL A 157 18.90 -8.52 -30.26
CA VAL A 157 19.03 -9.97 -30.50
C VAL A 157 18.26 -10.74 -29.44
N SER A 158 17.56 -11.82 -29.82
CA SER A 158 16.86 -12.74 -28.92
C SER A 158 17.07 -14.19 -29.35
N PHE A 159 16.82 -15.17 -28.48
CA PHE A 159 16.82 -16.56 -28.91
C PHE A 159 15.57 -16.89 -29.73
N VAL A 160 15.71 -17.79 -30.71
CA VAL A 160 14.56 -18.39 -31.42
C VAL A 160 13.73 -19.21 -30.44
N ASP A 161 14.41 -20.06 -29.67
CA ASP A 161 13.84 -20.84 -28.58
C ASP A 161 14.51 -20.47 -27.25
N GLU A 162 13.71 -19.93 -26.33
CA GLU A 162 14.16 -19.56 -24.98
C GLU A 162 14.55 -20.79 -24.13
N ALA A 163 14.18 -22.01 -24.52
CA ALA A 163 14.71 -23.22 -23.89
C ALA A 163 16.24 -23.31 -24.02
N VAL A 164 16.81 -22.83 -25.14
CA VAL A 164 18.27 -22.77 -25.33
C VAL A 164 18.90 -21.82 -24.31
N ALA A 165 18.32 -20.64 -24.10
CA ALA A 165 18.80 -19.70 -23.10
C ALA A 165 18.78 -20.30 -21.69
N GLU A 166 17.70 -21.00 -21.33
CA GLU A 166 17.57 -21.68 -20.04
C GLU A 166 18.67 -22.73 -19.85
N VAL A 167 18.90 -23.60 -20.84
CA VAL A 167 19.96 -24.63 -20.79
C VAL A 167 21.34 -23.99 -20.63
N LEU A 168 21.62 -22.90 -21.35
CA LEU A 168 22.89 -22.18 -21.23
C LEU A 168 23.08 -21.52 -19.85
N ARG A 169 22.02 -20.98 -19.25
CA ARG A 169 22.09 -20.38 -17.89
C ARG A 169 22.43 -21.42 -16.82
N HIS A 170 21.95 -22.65 -16.96
CA HIS A 170 22.27 -23.75 -16.03
C HIS A 170 23.74 -24.18 -16.07
N GLN A 171 24.52 -23.73 -17.05
CA GLN A 171 25.96 -24.01 -17.13
C GLN A 171 26.82 -23.05 -16.31
N PHE A 172 26.24 -21.99 -15.75
CA PHE A 172 26.93 -21.02 -14.89
C PHE A 172 26.66 -21.33 -13.43
N ASP A 173 27.67 -21.17 -12.58
CA ASP A 173 27.48 -21.25 -11.13
C ASP A 173 26.83 -19.96 -10.57
N SER A 174 26.34 -20.04 -9.33
CA SER A 174 25.66 -18.91 -8.69
C SER A 174 26.55 -17.70 -8.44
N ALA A 175 27.85 -17.90 -8.24
CA ALA A 175 28.81 -16.82 -8.01
C ALA A 175 29.11 -16.05 -9.29
N GLU A 176 29.25 -16.75 -10.42
CA GLU A 176 29.39 -16.17 -11.74
C GLU A 176 28.15 -15.38 -12.15
N LEU A 177 26.96 -15.95 -11.93
CA LEU A 177 25.69 -15.27 -12.18
C LEU A 177 25.61 -13.97 -11.36
N THR A 178 25.90 -14.02 -10.07
CA THR A 178 25.88 -12.83 -9.20
C THR A 178 26.86 -11.76 -9.69
N ARG A 179 28.10 -12.16 -10.05
CA ARG A 179 29.14 -11.26 -10.55
C ARG A 179 28.72 -10.55 -11.84
N VAL A 180 28.23 -11.30 -12.83
CA VAL A 180 27.79 -10.75 -14.12
C VAL A 180 26.62 -9.80 -13.93
N ASN A 181 25.62 -10.18 -13.13
CA ASN A 181 24.46 -9.33 -12.87
C ASN A 181 24.84 -8.04 -12.15
N ARG A 182 25.74 -8.11 -11.15
CA ARG A 182 26.27 -6.92 -10.47
C ARG A 182 27.03 -5.99 -11.42
N HIS A 183 27.80 -6.56 -12.35
CA HIS A 183 28.46 -5.80 -13.41
C HIS A 183 27.44 -5.07 -14.28
N MET A 184 26.37 -5.75 -14.71
CA MET A 184 25.31 -5.15 -15.51
C MET A 184 24.56 -4.04 -14.78
N VAL A 185 24.24 -4.21 -13.49
CA VAL A 185 23.63 -3.14 -12.66
C VAL A 185 24.54 -1.91 -12.67
N THR A 186 25.82 -2.09 -12.36
CA THR A 186 26.81 -1.00 -12.29
C THR A 186 26.95 -0.29 -13.64
N TRP A 187 27.05 -1.04 -14.74
CA TRP A 187 27.18 -0.49 -16.08
C TRP A 187 25.94 0.28 -16.53
N LEU A 188 24.74 -0.28 -16.32
CA LEU A 188 23.48 0.37 -16.68
C LEU A 188 23.29 1.68 -15.91
N LEU A 189 23.57 1.69 -14.61
CA LEU A 189 23.49 2.90 -13.78
C LEU A 189 24.48 3.97 -14.24
N ARG A 190 25.74 3.59 -14.49
CA ARG A 190 26.78 4.50 -14.98
C ARG A 190 26.43 5.13 -16.33
N THR A 191 25.84 4.34 -17.23
CA THR A 191 25.53 4.74 -18.62
C THR A 191 24.16 5.42 -18.72
N SER A 192 23.40 5.50 -17.63
CA SER A 192 22.04 6.06 -17.62
C SER A 192 21.92 7.49 -18.12
N ALA A 193 23.00 8.28 -18.05
CA ALA A 193 23.05 9.62 -18.62
C ALA A 193 22.78 9.64 -20.14
N ASP A 194 23.16 8.58 -20.85
CA ASP A 194 23.08 8.49 -22.31
C ASP A 194 21.66 8.12 -22.81
N PHE A 195 20.79 7.67 -21.91
CA PHE A 195 19.42 7.26 -22.22
C PHE A 195 18.38 7.89 -21.29
N ARG A 196 18.62 9.14 -20.87
CA ARG A 196 17.60 9.92 -20.15
C ARG A 196 16.50 10.38 -21.09
N HIS A 197 15.25 10.28 -20.63
CA HIS A 197 14.09 10.79 -21.35
C HIS A 197 13.00 11.25 -20.38
N PRO A 198 12.29 12.36 -20.65
CA PRO A 198 11.26 12.90 -19.74
C PRO A 198 10.09 11.93 -19.51
N GLU A 199 9.80 11.04 -20.45
CA GLU A 199 8.80 9.97 -20.29
C GLU A 199 9.38 8.65 -19.74
N GLY A 200 10.59 8.67 -19.18
CA GLY A 200 11.29 7.51 -18.63
C GLY A 200 12.20 6.78 -19.61
N TRP A 201 13.13 5.97 -19.08
CA TRP A 201 14.15 5.25 -19.86
C TRP A 201 13.58 4.37 -20.98
N ALA A 202 12.38 3.80 -20.81
CA ALA A 202 11.74 2.98 -21.83
C ALA A 202 11.51 3.71 -23.17
N LYS A 203 11.49 5.04 -23.16
CA LYS A 203 11.32 5.90 -24.35
C LYS A 203 12.63 6.40 -24.96
N ALA A 204 13.76 6.16 -24.31
CA ALA A 204 15.07 6.67 -24.73
C ALA A 204 15.77 5.83 -25.81
N GLY A 205 15.16 4.72 -26.25
CA GLY A 205 15.71 3.80 -27.26
C GLY A 205 15.89 2.39 -26.71
N ALA A 206 16.57 1.53 -27.48
CA ALA A 206 16.67 0.10 -27.17
C ALA A 206 17.41 -0.19 -25.86
N VAL A 207 18.51 0.51 -25.57
CA VAL A 207 19.26 0.37 -24.31
C VAL A 207 18.45 0.87 -23.12
N GLY A 208 17.78 2.02 -23.25
CA GLY A 208 16.90 2.55 -22.20
C GLY A 208 15.71 1.62 -21.91
N LEU A 209 15.10 1.03 -22.95
CA LEU A 209 14.06 0.01 -22.79
C LEU A 209 14.57 -1.25 -22.08
N TYR A 210 15.77 -1.71 -22.43
CA TYR A 210 16.42 -2.81 -21.72
C TYR A 210 16.62 -2.47 -20.23
N ALA A 211 17.16 -1.28 -19.94
CA ALA A 211 17.41 -0.82 -18.58
C ALA A 211 16.11 -0.72 -17.76
N ALA A 212 15.09 -0.05 -18.30
CA ALA A 212 13.78 0.11 -17.66
C ALA A 212 13.14 -1.24 -17.31
N THR A 213 13.29 -2.21 -18.20
CA THR A 213 12.66 -3.53 -18.07
C THR A 213 13.45 -4.50 -17.19
N GLY A 214 14.78 -4.46 -17.28
CA GLY A 214 15.67 -5.50 -16.79
C GLY A 214 16.51 -5.14 -15.57
N LEU A 215 16.73 -3.84 -15.30
CA LEU A 215 17.66 -3.42 -14.23
C LEU A 215 17.27 -3.97 -12.86
N ALA A 216 15.97 -3.90 -12.52
CA ALA A 216 15.45 -4.43 -11.27
C ALA A 216 15.74 -5.93 -11.12
N MET A 217 15.52 -6.73 -12.17
CA MET A 217 15.78 -8.16 -12.14
C MET A 217 17.28 -8.48 -12.07
N HIS A 218 18.13 -7.72 -12.78
CA HIS A 218 19.58 -7.82 -12.60
C HIS A 218 19.99 -7.53 -11.16
N ALA A 219 19.39 -6.53 -10.51
CA ALA A 219 19.67 -6.21 -9.10
C ALA A 219 19.21 -7.32 -8.14
N VAL A 220 18.10 -8.01 -8.42
CA VAL A 220 17.69 -9.21 -7.67
C VAL A 220 18.76 -10.29 -7.78
N GLN A 221 19.20 -10.63 -8.99
CA GLN A 221 20.23 -11.66 -9.19
C GLN A 221 21.61 -11.23 -8.65
N ALA A 222 21.88 -9.93 -8.51
CA ALA A 222 23.11 -9.39 -7.96
C ALA A 222 23.11 -9.27 -6.42
N GLY A 223 21.95 -9.42 -5.77
CA GLY A 223 21.77 -9.17 -4.33
C GLY A 223 21.80 -7.67 -3.96
N THR A 224 21.49 -6.77 -4.90
CA THR A 224 21.53 -5.31 -4.71
C THR A 224 20.17 -4.65 -4.95
N TYR A 225 19.08 -5.42 -4.90
CA TYR A 225 17.73 -4.94 -5.21
C TYR A 225 17.25 -3.89 -4.21
N GLU A 226 17.47 -4.09 -2.92
CA GLU A 226 17.08 -3.10 -1.90
C GLU A 226 17.88 -1.79 -2.01
N GLU A 227 19.15 -1.86 -2.40
CA GLU A 227 19.98 -0.67 -2.66
C GLU A 227 19.42 0.13 -3.85
N LEU A 228 19.04 -0.57 -4.93
CA LEU A 228 18.40 0.03 -6.09
C LEU A 228 17.09 0.73 -5.71
N LEU A 229 16.27 0.11 -4.85
CA LEU A 229 14.99 0.68 -4.42
C LEU A 229 15.13 1.96 -3.60
N ARG A 230 16.28 2.19 -2.95
CA ARG A 230 16.54 3.44 -2.20
C ARG A 230 16.90 4.62 -3.11
N ASP A 231 17.25 4.36 -4.38
CA ASP A 231 17.53 5.41 -5.36
C ASP A 231 16.26 5.83 -6.11
N GLY A 232 15.55 6.83 -5.57
CA GLY A 232 14.36 7.41 -6.19
C GLY A 232 14.61 7.99 -7.59
N GLY A 233 15.83 8.43 -7.87
CA GLY A 233 16.26 8.95 -9.16
C GLY A 233 16.26 7.87 -10.23
N VAL A 234 16.53 6.62 -9.85
CA VAL A 234 16.51 5.43 -10.73
C VAL A 234 15.12 4.80 -10.78
N VAL A 235 14.50 4.55 -9.62
CA VAL A 235 13.21 3.84 -9.55
C VAL A 235 12.10 4.59 -10.30
N ALA A 236 12.17 5.92 -10.35
CA ALA A 236 11.26 6.75 -11.15
C ALA A 236 11.28 6.43 -12.66
N HIS A 237 12.33 5.78 -13.19
CA HIS A 237 12.43 5.34 -14.59
C HIS A 237 12.04 3.87 -14.81
N LEU A 238 11.83 3.10 -13.74
CA LEU A 238 11.45 1.69 -13.82
C LEU A 238 9.92 1.57 -13.86
N PRO A 239 9.32 0.83 -14.79
CA PRO A 239 7.88 0.62 -14.81
C PRO A 239 7.38 -0.08 -13.54
N GLN A 240 6.20 0.30 -13.03
CA GLN A 240 5.59 -0.30 -11.83
C GLN A 240 5.57 -1.84 -11.89
N ALA A 241 5.19 -2.42 -13.03
CA ALA A 241 5.16 -3.87 -13.21
C ALA A 241 6.54 -4.54 -13.11
N SER A 242 7.59 -3.90 -13.64
CA SER A 242 8.96 -4.41 -13.53
C SER A 242 9.46 -4.40 -12.08
N VAL A 243 9.06 -3.38 -11.30
CA VAL A 243 9.38 -3.30 -9.86
C VAL A 243 8.67 -4.44 -9.11
N MET A 244 7.35 -4.60 -9.28
CA MET A 244 6.57 -5.65 -8.60
C MET A 244 7.02 -7.07 -8.99
N ASP A 245 7.27 -7.32 -10.27
CA ASP A 245 7.76 -8.62 -10.76
C ASP A 245 9.11 -8.98 -10.14
N SER A 246 10.04 -8.01 -10.11
CA SER A 246 11.35 -8.22 -9.50
C SER A 246 11.26 -8.39 -7.98
N ALA A 247 10.39 -7.63 -7.30
CA ALA A 247 10.16 -7.80 -5.87
C ALA A 247 9.70 -9.22 -5.55
N ARG A 248 8.75 -9.74 -6.33
CA ARG A 248 8.20 -11.08 -6.12
C ARG A 248 9.19 -12.19 -6.44
N SER A 249 10.08 -11.98 -7.41
CA SER A 249 11.20 -12.89 -7.69
C SER A 249 12.31 -12.82 -6.63
N HIS A 250 12.38 -11.74 -5.84
CA HIS A 250 13.34 -11.58 -4.74
C HIS A 250 12.85 -12.24 -3.45
N SER A 251 11.59 -12.00 -3.08
CA SER A 251 11.01 -12.49 -1.83
C SER A 251 9.53 -12.84 -2.00
N PHE A 252 9.05 -13.78 -1.18
CA PHE A 252 7.62 -14.07 -1.05
C PHE A 252 6.90 -12.96 -0.29
N ILE A 253 7.48 -12.50 0.83
CA ILE A 253 6.95 -11.38 1.62
C ILE A 253 7.74 -10.14 1.25
N ILE A 254 7.07 -9.13 0.70
CA ILE A 254 7.75 -7.89 0.29
C ILE A 254 7.81 -6.96 1.50
N PRO A 255 9.01 -6.49 1.91
CA PRO A 255 9.12 -5.55 3.01
C PRO A 255 8.29 -4.28 2.78
N GLY A 256 7.69 -3.77 3.85
CA GLY A 256 7.06 -2.46 3.88
C GLY A 256 8.05 -1.32 3.61
N ASN A 257 7.55 -0.08 3.57
CA ASN A 257 8.39 1.13 3.45
C ASN A 257 9.36 1.15 2.25
N SER A 258 8.96 0.58 1.12
CA SER A 258 9.78 0.57 -0.10
C SER A 258 8.95 0.90 -1.33
N PRO A 259 9.57 1.42 -2.41
CA PRO A 259 8.86 1.60 -3.68
C PRO A 259 8.22 0.32 -4.24
N ALA A 260 8.72 -0.86 -3.86
CA ALA A 260 8.13 -2.14 -4.24
C ALA A 260 6.82 -2.42 -3.48
N SER A 261 6.78 -2.19 -2.16
CA SER A 261 5.52 -2.27 -1.41
C SER A 261 4.55 -1.17 -1.82
N ASP A 262 5.03 0.05 -2.08
CA ASP A 262 4.20 1.14 -2.61
C ASP A 262 3.54 0.74 -3.94
N ALA A 263 4.29 0.12 -4.85
CA ALA A 263 3.78 -0.38 -6.13
C ALA A 263 2.67 -1.41 -5.95
N LEU A 264 2.83 -2.35 -5.01
CA LEU A 264 1.87 -3.41 -4.69
C LEU A 264 0.61 -2.86 -4.03
N HIS A 265 0.77 -2.00 -3.02
CA HIS A 265 -0.34 -1.37 -2.32
C HIS A 265 -1.19 -0.54 -3.30
N LEU A 266 -0.54 0.27 -4.14
CA LEU A 266 -1.22 1.02 -5.20
C LEU A 266 -1.94 0.10 -6.19
N TRP A 267 -1.30 -1.00 -6.61
CA TRP A 267 -1.92 -1.99 -7.50
C TRP A 267 -3.18 -2.61 -6.90
N ASN A 268 -3.15 -3.02 -5.63
CA ASN A 268 -4.28 -3.62 -4.92
C ASN A 268 -5.45 -2.64 -4.76
N TRP A 269 -5.15 -1.34 -4.66
CA TRP A 269 -6.14 -0.26 -4.69
C TRP A 269 -6.62 0.13 -6.10
N GLY A 270 -6.13 -0.55 -7.14
CA GLY A 270 -6.48 -0.29 -8.52
C GLY A 270 -5.80 0.94 -9.11
N VAL A 271 -4.69 1.41 -8.55
CA VAL A 271 -3.89 2.46 -9.18
C VAL A 271 -2.90 1.81 -10.15
N VAL A 272 -3.26 1.90 -11.44
CA VAL A 272 -2.41 1.48 -12.56
C VAL A 272 -2.09 2.71 -13.42
N PRO A 273 -0.91 3.34 -13.21
CA PRO A 273 -0.51 4.54 -13.93
C PRO A 273 -0.52 4.37 -15.45
N ARG A 274 -0.97 5.40 -16.17
CA ARG A 274 -1.07 5.42 -17.65
C ARG A 274 0.26 5.74 -18.31
N SER A 275 1.15 6.39 -17.59
CA SER A 275 2.47 6.82 -18.07
C SER A 275 3.51 6.65 -16.97
N GLN A 276 4.79 6.65 -17.38
CA GLN A 276 5.90 6.63 -16.42
C GLN A 276 5.91 7.88 -15.54
N GLY A 277 5.53 9.04 -16.07
CA GLY A 277 5.45 10.27 -15.28
C GLY A 277 4.38 10.20 -14.19
N GLU A 278 3.21 9.63 -14.49
CA GLU A 278 2.17 9.40 -13.48
C GLU A 278 2.66 8.43 -12.39
N TRP A 279 3.34 7.35 -12.77
CA TRP A 279 3.97 6.43 -11.81
C TRP A 279 5.00 7.15 -10.91
N ALA A 280 5.89 7.96 -11.49
CA ALA A 280 6.85 8.75 -10.72
C ALA A 280 6.16 9.75 -9.77
N SER A 281 5.01 10.29 -10.16
CA SER A 281 4.23 11.20 -9.29
C SER A 281 3.59 10.44 -8.12
N TRP A 282 3.12 9.21 -8.35
CA TRP A 282 2.66 8.33 -7.27
C TRP A 282 3.79 7.94 -6.32
N LEU A 283 4.98 7.57 -6.82
CA LEU A 283 6.15 7.32 -5.98
C LEU A 283 6.50 8.54 -5.12
N HIS A 284 6.47 9.74 -5.71
CA HIS A 284 6.67 10.98 -4.97
C HIS A 284 5.64 11.17 -3.85
N LEU A 285 4.35 10.87 -4.10
CA LEU A 285 3.30 10.97 -3.09
C LEU A 285 3.43 9.91 -1.98
N MET A 286 3.71 8.66 -2.33
CA MET A 286 3.88 7.60 -1.34
C MET A 286 5.06 7.92 -0.42
N ALA A 287 6.21 8.31 -0.98
CA ALA A 287 7.37 8.75 -0.23
C ALA A 287 7.08 9.95 0.68
N TRP A 288 6.40 10.97 0.15
CA TRP A 288 6.02 12.15 0.93
C TRP A 288 5.09 11.81 2.09
N SER A 289 4.12 10.92 1.87
CA SER A 289 3.11 10.57 2.88
C SER A 289 3.72 9.82 4.06
N ARG A 290 4.80 9.07 3.84
CA ARG A 290 5.57 8.39 4.90
C ARG A 290 6.80 9.18 5.38
N ASP A 291 6.84 10.48 5.12
CA ASP A 291 7.94 11.40 5.48
C ASP A 291 9.33 11.07 4.91
N ASP A 292 9.40 10.22 3.88
CA ASP A 292 10.65 9.94 3.17
C ASP A 292 10.95 11.06 2.15
N LEU A 293 11.25 12.25 2.67
CA LEU A 293 11.49 13.46 1.88
C LEU A 293 12.75 13.34 1.02
N ALA A 294 13.71 12.51 1.42
CA ALA A 294 14.90 12.20 0.65
C ALA A 294 14.55 11.43 -0.63
N LEU A 295 13.76 10.36 -0.50
CA LEU A 295 13.29 9.62 -1.67
C LEU A 295 12.37 10.47 -2.54
N ALA A 296 11.44 11.23 -1.94
CA ALA A 296 10.56 12.13 -2.69
C ALA A 296 11.36 13.16 -3.52
N SER A 297 12.37 13.79 -2.92
CA SER A 297 13.27 14.73 -3.60
C SER A 297 14.08 14.06 -4.72
N SER A 298 14.55 12.83 -4.48
CA SER A 298 15.28 12.04 -5.48
C SER A 298 14.38 11.70 -6.69
N VAL A 299 13.13 11.29 -6.46
CA VAL A 299 12.13 11.07 -7.52
C VAL A 299 11.85 12.35 -8.30
N ALA A 300 11.64 13.47 -7.61
CA ALA A 300 11.35 14.77 -8.24
C ALA A 300 12.50 15.29 -9.13
N SER A 301 13.74 14.89 -8.83
CA SER A 301 14.96 15.27 -9.56
C SER A 301 15.45 14.21 -10.55
N SER A 302 14.74 13.08 -10.69
CA SER A 302 15.06 11.97 -11.61
C SER A 302 15.18 12.34 -13.09
N GLY A 303 14.61 13.48 -13.49
CA GLY A 303 14.51 13.92 -14.88
C GLY A 303 13.28 13.38 -15.63
N VAL A 304 12.43 12.57 -14.97
CA VAL A 304 11.09 12.22 -15.47
C VAL A 304 10.17 13.44 -15.29
N ALA A 305 9.34 13.71 -16.30
CA ALA A 305 8.32 14.75 -16.23
C ALA A 305 7.13 14.26 -15.37
N LEU A 306 7.08 14.72 -14.13
CA LEU A 306 5.95 14.47 -13.23
C LEU A 306 4.78 15.36 -13.64
N PRO A 307 3.61 14.82 -14.04
CA PRO A 307 2.41 15.62 -14.35
C PRO A 307 1.88 16.42 -13.16
N TRP A 308 2.21 16.01 -11.93
CA TRP A 308 1.87 16.72 -10.71
C TRP A 308 2.88 16.37 -9.61
N ARG A 309 3.01 17.27 -8.64
CA ARG A 309 3.87 17.09 -7.46
C ARG A 309 3.08 17.33 -6.19
N VAL A 310 3.44 16.63 -5.14
CA VAL A 310 2.81 16.82 -3.83
C VAL A 310 3.34 18.12 -3.20
N ARG A 311 2.42 18.89 -2.62
CA ARG A 311 2.73 20.06 -1.79
C ARG A 311 2.78 19.67 -0.32
N TRP A 312 1.78 18.92 0.11
CA TRP A 312 1.68 18.30 1.42
C TRP A 312 0.68 17.14 1.35
N ALA A 313 0.81 16.21 2.29
CA ALA A 313 -0.11 15.09 2.44
C ALA A 313 -0.40 14.86 3.93
N ARG A 314 -1.69 14.92 4.28
CA ARG A 314 -2.26 14.42 5.53
C ARG A 314 -3.17 13.26 5.17
N TRP A 315 -2.57 12.29 4.49
CA TRP A 315 -3.25 11.22 3.79
C TRP A 315 -2.66 9.89 4.24
N ARG A 316 -3.52 8.95 4.61
CA ARG A 316 -3.15 7.56 4.76
C ARG A 316 -2.92 6.97 3.38
N LEU A 317 -1.66 6.74 3.06
CA LEU A 317 -1.28 5.96 1.89
C LEU A 317 -1.83 4.52 1.94
N PRO A 318 -2.13 3.89 0.80
CA PRO A 318 -2.30 2.45 0.67
C PRO A 318 -1.19 1.68 1.40
N GLY A 319 -1.58 0.71 2.23
CA GLY A 319 -0.65 -0.04 3.08
C GLY A 319 -0.22 0.68 4.35
N GLY A 320 -0.65 1.92 4.57
CA GLY A 320 -0.30 2.72 5.74
C GLY A 320 -0.90 2.16 7.03
N PHE A 321 -0.06 1.82 8.00
CA PHE A 321 -0.45 1.31 9.32
C PHE A 321 0.37 2.01 10.41
N HIS A 322 -0.17 3.12 10.93
CA HIS A 322 0.44 3.91 12.01
C HIS A 322 -0.61 4.91 12.53
N ALA A 323 -0.60 5.23 13.84
CA ALA A 323 -1.56 6.15 14.47
C ALA A 323 -1.60 7.52 13.76
N ARG A 324 -0.42 8.07 13.42
CA ARG A 324 -0.27 9.31 12.63
C ARG A 324 -1.10 9.38 11.34
N PHE A 325 -1.37 8.25 10.68
CA PHE A 325 -2.19 8.24 9.47
C PHE A 325 -3.69 8.42 9.74
N LEU A 326 -4.11 8.39 11.00
CA LEU A 326 -5.49 8.60 11.43
C LEU A 326 -5.79 10.06 11.79
N GLU A 327 -4.77 10.86 12.11
CA GLU A 327 -4.88 12.26 12.59
C GLU A 327 -5.73 13.16 11.68
N ALA A 328 -5.65 12.95 10.36
CA ALA A 328 -6.37 13.78 9.42
C ALA A 328 -7.88 13.58 9.50
N GLY A 329 -8.35 12.38 9.88
CA GLY A 329 -9.75 11.98 9.90
C GLY A 329 -10.39 11.81 8.51
N ARG A 330 -11.69 11.51 8.50
CA ARG A 330 -12.47 11.22 7.27
C ARG A 330 -13.14 12.48 6.75
N PHE A 331 -12.82 12.89 5.52
CA PHE A 331 -13.44 14.05 4.88
C PHE A 331 -14.60 13.64 3.98
N ILE A 332 -15.73 14.32 4.12
CA ILE A 332 -16.92 14.10 3.28
C ILE A 332 -17.17 15.23 2.29
N ARG A 333 -16.71 16.46 2.58
CA ARG A 333 -16.79 17.62 1.69
C ARG A 333 -15.63 18.58 1.95
N LEU A 334 -15.25 19.29 0.89
CA LEU A 334 -14.27 20.38 0.92
C LEU A 334 -14.91 21.67 0.39
N ALA A 335 -14.44 22.80 0.90
CA ALA A 335 -14.78 24.13 0.39
C ALA A 335 -13.59 25.10 0.56
N GLU A 336 -13.45 26.06 -0.37
CA GLU A 336 -12.52 27.16 -0.20
C GLU A 336 -13.11 28.17 0.78
N VAL A 337 -12.28 28.61 1.73
CA VAL A 337 -12.57 29.72 2.64
C VAL A 337 -11.38 30.67 2.69
N ARG A 338 -11.59 31.89 3.18
CA ARG A 338 -10.53 32.85 3.44
C ARG A 338 -10.42 33.12 4.94
N ARG A 339 -9.27 32.86 5.53
CA ARG A 339 -8.96 33.23 6.92
C ARG A 339 -8.05 34.46 6.93
N GLN A 340 -8.53 35.56 7.50
CA GLN A 340 -7.82 36.84 7.52
C GLN A 340 -7.31 37.24 6.10
N GLY A 341 -8.09 36.96 5.06
CA GLY A 341 -7.78 37.22 3.66
C GLY A 341 -6.90 36.18 2.94
N ARG A 342 -6.32 35.20 3.66
CA ARG A 342 -5.51 34.12 3.09
C ARG A 342 -6.37 32.91 2.73
N SER A 343 -6.03 32.22 1.65
CA SER A 343 -6.72 31.01 1.20
C SER A 343 -6.55 29.87 2.20
N ALA A 344 -7.66 29.20 2.51
CA ALA A 344 -7.72 28.05 3.40
C ALA A 344 -8.79 27.07 2.92
N VAL A 345 -8.77 25.86 3.44
CA VAL A 345 -9.69 24.77 3.11
C VAL A 345 -10.55 24.46 4.32
N ALA A 346 -11.86 24.59 4.17
CA ALA A 346 -12.81 24.03 5.13
C ALA A 346 -13.07 22.56 4.78
N GLY A 347 -12.89 21.67 5.74
CA GLY A 347 -13.20 20.26 5.61
C GLY A 347 -14.35 19.87 6.52
N LEU A 348 -15.43 19.34 5.93
CA LEU A 348 -16.48 18.67 6.70
C LEU A 348 -16.05 17.23 6.92
N GLN A 349 -16.01 16.81 8.17
CA GLN A 349 -15.51 15.52 8.60
C GLN A 349 -16.54 14.74 9.40
N LYS A 350 -16.30 13.45 9.57
CA LYS A 350 -17.10 12.56 10.42
C LYS A 350 -16.19 11.79 11.36
N ARG A 351 -16.51 11.79 12.65
CA ARG A 351 -15.99 10.83 13.62
C ARG A 351 -17.08 9.85 14.03
N VAL A 352 -16.68 8.65 14.40
CA VAL A 352 -17.56 7.69 15.08
C VAL A 352 -17.14 7.68 16.53
N ALA A 353 -18.05 7.99 17.45
CA ALA A 353 -17.83 7.94 18.89
C ALA A 353 -19.09 7.38 19.54
N GLY A 354 -18.97 6.34 20.37
CA GLY A 354 -20.10 5.71 21.07
C GLY A 354 -21.24 5.26 20.14
N GLY A 355 -20.93 4.83 18.91
CA GLY A 355 -21.93 4.45 17.89
C GLY A 355 -22.69 5.62 17.22
N SER A 356 -22.46 6.87 17.64
CA SER A 356 -22.93 8.07 16.93
C SER A 356 -21.92 8.53 15.88
N THR A 357 -22.41 9.04 14.75
CA THR A 357 -21.58 9.68 13.73
C THR A 357 -21.75 11.18 13.79
N ASP A 358 -20.83 11.86 14.45
CA ASP A 358 -20.90 13.30 14.65
C ASP A 358 -20.09 14.06 13.58
N PRO A 359 -20.71 14.99 12.86
CA PRO A 359 -20.01 15.84 11.92
C PRO A 359 -19.29 16.97 12.65
N TYR A 360 -18.06 17.23 12.24
CA TYR A 360 -17.28 18.37 12.70
C TYR A 360 -16.56 19.05 11.54
N VAL A 361 -16.16 20.30 11.72
CA VAL A 361 -15.46 21.09 10.70
C VAL A 361 -14.08 21.48 11.18
N THR A 362 -13.09 21.34 10.30
CA THR A 362 -11.75 21.88 10.48
C THR A 362 -11.41 22.87 9.37
N ILE A 363 -10.60 23.87 9.70
CA ILE A 363 -10.03 24.81 8.72
C ILE A 363 -8.53 24.56 8.66
N ARG A 364 -8.03 24.35 7.44
CA ARG A 364 -6.61 24.07 7.19
C ARG A 364 -6.00 25.08 6.24
N ASP A 365 -4.73 25.40 6.45
CA ASP A 365 -3.97 26.23 5.53
C ASP A 365 -3.78 25.49 4.19
N VAL A 366 -3.98 26.19 3.07
CA VAL A 366 -3.91 25.56 1.74
C VAL A 366 -2.47 25.25 1.31
N GLU A 367 -1.48 25.99 1.81
CA GLU A 367 -0.08 25.86 1.42
C GLU A 367 0.65 24.82 2.26
N THR A 368 0.27 24.63 3.53
CA THR A 368 0.94 23.70 4.46
C THR A 368 0.08 22.49 4.87
N GLY A 369 -1.24 22.58 4.76
CA GLY A 369 -2.17 21.57 5.24
C GLY A 369 -2.33 21.54 6.77
N GLU A 370 -1.69 22.47 7.49
CA GLU A 370 -1.78 22.57 8.94
C GLU A 370 -3.16 23.03 9.40
N LEU A 371 -3.58 22.54 10.56
CA LEU A 371 -4.83 22.96 11.20
C LEU A 371 -4.68 24.40 11.71
N VAL A 372 -5.55 25.30 11.24
CA VAL A 372 -5.52 26.71 11.62
C VAL A 372 -6.75 27.14 12.43
N ALA A 373 -7.82 26.36 12.42
CA ALA A 373 -9.00 26.54 13.27
C ALA A 373 -9.86 25.27 13.33
N GLY A 374 -10.72 25.18 14.35
CA GLY A 374 -11.48 23.97 14.68
C GLY A 374 -10.68 22.99 15.56
N PRO A 375 -11.21 21.79 15.82
CA PRO A 375 -12.47 21.26 15.32
C PRO A 375 -13.70 21.96 15.91
N TRP A 376 -14.73 22.19 15.10
CA TRP A 376 -16.02 22.72 15.56
C TRP A 376 -17.13 21.71 15.33
N GLU A 377 -17.82 21.36 16.40
CA GLU A 377 -19.00 20.52 16.39
C GLU A 377 -20.26 21.38 16.22
N GLN A 378 -21.25 20.85 15.51
CA GLN A 378 -22.63 21.37 15.33
C GLN A 378 -22.91 22.88 15.51
N GLY A 379 -23.54 23.50 14.49
CA GLY A 379 -24.25 24.78 14.66
C GLY A 379 -23.50 26.00 14.13
N GLU A 380 -23.15 26.92 15.02
CA GLU A 380 -22.58 28.25 14.70
C GLU A 380 -21.05 28.22 14.74
N ILE A 381 -20.43 29.05 13.90
CA ILE A 381 -18.99 29.29 13.98
C ILE A 381 -18.73 30.09 15.26
N PRO A 382 -17.78 29.67 16.14
CA PRO A 382 -17.48 30.42 17.35
C PRO A 382 -17.23 31.90 17.06
N GLN A 383 -17.81 32.80 17.87
CA GLN A 383 -17.82 34.25 17.59
C GLN A 383 -16.40 34.83 17.43
N GLU A 384 -15.43 34.27 18.15
CA GLU A 384 -14.01 34.64 18.05
C GLU A 384 -13.41 34.40 16.64
N HIS A 385 -13.94 33.42 15.90
CA HIS A 385 -13.50 33.06 14.56
C HIS A 385 -14.42 33.59 13.44
N GLY A 386 -15.67 33.94 13.77
CA GLY A 386 -16.67 34.42 12.80
C GLY A 386 -16.28 35.72 12.07
N THR A 387 -15.42 36.55 12.67
CA THR A 387 -14.89 37.76 11.99
C THR A 387 -13.65 37.49 11.15
N GLU A 388 -12.99 36.34 11.33
CA GLU A 388 -11.76 35.97 10.64
C GLU A 388 -12.03 35.22 9.34
N LEU A 389 -13.16 34.54 9.23
CA LEU A 389 -13.55 33.75 8.08
C LEU A 389 -14.42 34.54 7.10
N THR A 390 -14.13 34.36 5.82
CA THR A 390 -14.91 34.91 4.70
C THR A 390 -15.02 33.89 3.58
N LEU A 391 -16.13 33.90 2.85
CA LEU A 391 -16.32 33.09 1.65
C LEU A 391 -15.62 33.75 0.46
N PRO A 392 -15.06 32.98 -0.48
CA PRO A 392 -14.51 33.52 -1.72
C PRO A 392 -15.61 34.21 -2.53
N THR A 393 -15.29 35.38 -3.11
CA THR A 393 -16.24 36.10 -3.97
C THR A 393 -16.46 35.29 -5.24
N ALA A 394 -17.72 34.97 -5.56
CA ALA A 394 -18.06 34.17 -6.74
C ALA A 394 -17.46 34.80 -8.01
N THR A 395 -16.46 34.15 -8.59
CA THR A 395 -15.91 34.51 -9.89
C THR A 395 -16.92 34.10 -10.97
N ALA A 396 -17.20 35.03 -11.89
CA ALA A 396 -18.28 34.98 -12.86
C ALA A 396 -18.08 33.95 -14.00
N THR A 397 -18.00 32.66 -13.69
CA THR A 397 -17.88 31.57 -14.68
C THR A 397 -19.05 30.59 -14.71
N ALA A 398 -20.11 30.80 -13.92
CA ALA A 398 -21.40 30.17 -14.17
C ALA A 398 -22.24 31.04 -15.13
N PRO A 399 -22.76 30.52 -16.26
CA PRO A 399 -23.74 31.24 -17.06
C PRO A 399 -25.10 31.19 -16.37
N SER A 400 -25.25 31.90 -15.27
CA SER A 400 -26.54 32.13 -14.63
C SER A 400 -27.18 33.36 -15.27
N ALA A 401 -28.09 33.12 -16.20
CA ALA A 401 -28.95 34.16 -16.74
C ALA A 401 -29.88 34.68 -15.62
N SER A 402 -29.51 35.78 -14.98
CA SER A 402 -30.45 36.80 -14.54
C SER A 402 -29.73 38.11 -14.20
N SER A 403 -30.43 39.18 -14.54
CA SER A 403 -30.02 40.57 -14.66
C SER A 403 -29.65 41.27 -13.36
N GLY A 404 -28.58 42.07 -13.42
CA GLY A 404 -28.61 43.47 -12.97
C GLY A 404 -28.51 43.77 -11.48
N ALA A 405 -27.28 43.80 -10.95
CA ALA A 405 -26.86 44.75 -9.92
C ALA A 405 -25.33 44.77 -9.83
N GLN A 406 -24.69 45.82 -10.36
CA GLN A 406 -23.31 46.16 -10.01
C GLN A 406 -23.31 46.74 -8.58
N GLY A 407 -23.19 45.87 -7.59
CA GLY A 407 -22.87 46.24 -6.22
C GLY A 407 -21.53 45.60 -5.87
N SER A 408 -20.58 46.38 -5.37
CA SER A 408 -19.36 45.89 -4.74
C SER A 408 -19.75 45.01 -3.54
N GLN A 409 -19.91 43.70 -3.76
CA GLN A 409 -20.23 42.75 -2.70
C GLN A 409 -19.01 42.64 -1.78
N SER A 410 -19.16 43.08 -0.55
CA SER A 410 -18.20 42.77 0.52
C SER A 410 -18.15 41.25 0.71
N PRO A 411 -16.98 40.67 1.04
CA PRO A 411 -16.86 39.23 1.24
C PRO A 411 -17.86 38.75 2.30
N GLU A 412 -18.68 37.77 1.94
CA GLU A 412 -19.72 37.21 2.79
C GLU A 412 -19.09 36.50 3.99
N ARG A 413 -19.59 36.80 5.19
CA ARG A 413 -19.09 36.23 6.44
C ARG A 413 -20.05 35.12 6.90
N PRO A 414 -19.60 33.86 6.91
CA PRO A 414 -20.44 32.77 7.37
C PRO A 414 -20.63 32.86 8.89
N THR A 415 -21.85 32.63 9.35
CA THR A 415 -22.20 32.51 10.78
C THR A 415 -22.47 31.06 11.17
N ARG A 416 -22.83 30.21 10.20
CA ARG A 416 -23.14 28.80 10.40
C ARG A 416 -22.19 27.90 9.64
N LEU A 417 -21.87 26.73 10.21
CA LEU A 417 -21.00 25.75 9.55
C LEU A 417 -21.54 25.28 8.19
N ALA A 418 -22.86 25.19 8.04
CA ALA A 418 -23.50 24.79 6.78
C ALA A 418 -23.27 25.77 5.62
N GLU A 419 -23.07 27.07 5.93
CA GLU A 419 -22.85 28.11 4.91
C GLU A 419 -21.50 27.92 4.20
N LEU A 420 -20.51 27.31 4.87
CA LEU A 420 -19.20 27.02 4.29
C LEU A 420 -19.28 26.08 3.08
N PHE A 421 -20.26 25.18 3.05
CA PHE A 421 -20.38 24.12 2.05
C PHE A 421 -21.55 24.34 1.08
N GLY A 422 -22.18 25.52 1.10
CA GLY A 422 -23.33 25.83 0.26
C GLY A 422 -23.01 25.78 -1.25
N ALA A 423 -21.77 26.06 -1.63
CA ALA A 423 -21.27 26.02 -3.01
C ALA A 423 -20.50 24.73 -3.35
N SER A 424 -20.37 23.77 -2.42
CA SER A 424 -19.59 22.55 -2.66
C SER A 424 -20.25 21.65 -3.71
N SER A 425 -19.45 21.20 -4.67
CA SER A 425 -19.84 20.18 -5.64
C SER A 425 -20.20 18.85 -4.96
N PRO A 426 -21.07 18.03 -5.57
CA PRO A 426 -21.36 16.69 -5.06
C PRO A 426 -20.08 15.83 -5.04
N PRO A 427 -19.96 14.89 -4.09
CA PRO A 427 -18.82 13.98 -4.04
C PRO A 427 -18.78 13.11 -5.31
N ARG A 428 -17.57 12.69 -5.67
CA ARG A 428 -17.29 11.68 -6.67
C ARG A 428 -17.72 10.30 -6.14
N ASP A 429 -17.85 9.34 -7.04
CA ASP A 429 -18.17 7.96 -6.68
C ASP A 429 -17.00 7.30 -5.89
N ASN A 430 -17.27 6.87 -4.65
CA ASN A 430 -16.32 6.22 -3.75
C ASN A 430 -15.78 4.88 -4.28
N SER A 431 -16.51 4.22 -5.20
CA SER A 431 -16.04 3.00 -5.84
C SER A 431 -14.98 3.28 -6.91
N ALA A 432 -15.12 4.42 -7.61
CA ALA A 432 -14.28 4.81 -8.72
C ALA A 432 -13.03 5.60 -8.32
N PHE A 433 -13.00 6.19 -7.11
CA PHE A 433 -11.91 7.08 -6.67
C PHE A 433 -11.39 6.76 -5.27
N LEU A 434 -10.08 6.95 -5.07
CA LEU A 434 -9.44 6.82 -3.75
C LEU A 434 -9.88 7.89 -2.75
N LEU A 435 -10.07 9.13 -3.23
CA LEU A 435 -10.41 10.29 -2.41
C LEU A 435 -11.70 10.92 -2.95
N PRO A 436 -12.89 10.43 -2.56
CA PRO A 436 -14.13 10.75 -3.26
C PRO A 436 -14.65 12.16 -3.10
N CYS A 437 -14.07 13.04 -2.28
CA CYS A 437 -14.50 14.44 -2.29
C CYS A 437 -14.33 15.04 -3.69
N ALA A 438 -15.21 15.99 -4.03
CA ALA A 438 -14.99 16.83 -5.19
C ALA A 438 -13.64 17.57 -5.01
N PRO A 439 -12.72 17.52 -5.99
CA PRO A 439 -11.44 18.21 -5.87
C PRO A 439 -11.65 19.71 -5.79
N LEU A 440 -10.86 20.37 -4.94
CA LEU A 440 -10.93 21.81 -4.74
C LEU A 440 -9.69 22.46 -5.34
N LEU A 441 -9.87 23.28 -6.38
CA LEU A 441 -8.81 24.10 -6.95
C LEU A 441 -8.76 25.45 -6.22
N VAL A 442 -7.64 25.75 -5.58
CA VAL A 442 -7.39 27.02 -4.89
C VAL A 442 -6.08 27.60 -5.42
N GLY A 443 -6.17 28.66 -6.23
CA GLY A 443 -5.01 29.18 -6.94
C GLY A 443 -4.47 28.17 -7.94
N ASP A 444 -3.23 27.69 -7.73
CA ASP A 444 -2.57 26.64 -8.51
C ASP A 444 -2.46 25.29 -7.77
N VAL A 445 -3.10 25.17 -6.60
CA VAL A 445 -3.10 23.97 -5.76
C VAL A 445 -4.44 23.23 -5.92
N LEU A 446 -4.37 21.93 -6.21
CA LEU A 446 -5.52 21.03 -6.13
C LEU A 446 -5.51 20.27 -4.82
N VAL A 447 -6.61 20.35 -4.08
CA VAL A 447 -6.81 19.65 -2.82
C VAL A 447 -7.81 18.51 -3.02
N PHE A 448 -7.44 17.32 -2.56
CA PHE A 448 -8.25 16.10 -2.60
C PHE A 448 -8.50 15.60 -1.19
N GLY A 449 -9.71 15.09 -0.93
CA GLY A 449 -10.10 14.58 0.39
C GLY A 449 -11.00 13.34 0.31
N GLY A 450 -11.05 12.57 1.39
CA GLY A 450 -11.88 11.38 1.49
C GLY A 450 -11.71 10.64 2.81
N ASP A 451 -12.08 9.36 2.81
CA ASP A 451 -11.93 8.48 3.97
C ASP A 451 -10.49 8.31 4.44
N LEU A 452 -9.54 8.44 3.51
CA LEU A 452 -8.11 8.29 3.80
C LEU A 452 -7.43 9.61 4.22
N GLY A 453 -8.18 10.70 4.40
CA GLY A 453 -7.61 12.01 4.77
C GLY A 453 -7.58 13.00 3.61
N LEU A 454 -6.56 13.86 3.59
CA LEU A 454 -6.45 15.03 2.72
C LEU A 454 -5.05 15.14 2.10
N LEU A 455 -4.96 15.55 0.84
CA LEU A 455 -3.68 15.87 0.20
C LEU A 455 -3.81 17.05 -0.75
N ALA A 456 -2.68 17.73 -0.98
CA ALA A 456 -2.57 18.77 -1.98
C ALA A 456 -1.48 18.47 -3.01
N ILE A 457 -1.82 18.67 -4.27
CA ILE A 457 -0.90 18.57 -5.39
C ILE A 457 -0.85 19.87 -6.18
N GLN A 458 0.28 20.09 -6.84
CA GLN A 458 0.48 21.14 -7.81
C GLN A 458 0.62 20.52 -9.19
N ALA A 459 -0.16 21.00 -10.15
CA ALA A 459 -0.05 20.59 -11.54
C ALA A 459 1.28 21.07 -12.12
N ALA A 460 1.90 20.26 -12.98
CA ALA A 460 3.07 20.72 -13.73
C ALA A 460 2.68 21.78 -14.78
N ASN A 461 3.65 22.61 -15.15
CA ASN A 461 3.45 23.63 -16.19
C ASN A 461 2.94 23.01 -17.50
N GLY A 462 1.82 23.52 -18.00
CA GLY A 462 1.18 23.05 -19.24
C GLY A 462 0.26 21.85 -19.07
N VAL A 463 0.10 21.32 -17.85
CA VAL A 463 -0.93 20.32 -17.54
C VAL A 463 -2.20 21.05 -17.10
N ASP A 464 -3.33 20.71 -17.73
CA ASP A 464 -4.63 21.25 -17.37
C ASP A 464 -5.07 20.70 -16.00
N PRO A 465 -5.26 21.55 -14.96
CA PRO A 465 -5.69 21.10 -13.65
C PRO A 465 -7.07 20.42 -13.67
N SER A 466 -7.95 20.73 -14.62
CA SER A 466 -9.26 20.07 -14.72
C SER A 466 -9.13 18.59 -15.10
N VAL A 467 -8.18 18.25 -15.97
CA VAL A 467 -7.90 16.86 -16.35
C VAL A 467 -7.36 16.06 -15.17
N LEU A 468 -6.55 16.69 -14.32
CA LEU A 468 -6.06 16.08 -13.08
C LEU A 468 -7.17 15.88 -12.06
N SER A 469 -8.07 16.86 -11.90
CA SER A 469 -9.26 16.73 -11.05
C SER A 469 -10.09 15.48 -11.41
N ASP A 470 -10.23 15.21 -12.71
CA ASP A 470 -11.05 14.08 -13.19
C ASP A 470 -10.32 12.73 -13.17
N THR A 471 -8.98 12.72 -13.26
CA THR A 471 -8.22 11.45 -13.40
C THR A 471 -7.44 11.05 -12.16
N PHE A 472 -7.08 11.98 -11.27
CA PHE A 472 -6.29 11.69 -10.08
C PHE A 472 -7.06 10.80 -9.10
N GLY A 473 -6.39 9.74 -8.64
CA GLY A 473 -6.96 8.75 -7.74
C GLY A 473 -8.04 7.88 -8.40
N SER A 474 -8.22 7.95 -9.73
CA SER A 474 -9.16 7.08 -10.43
C SER A 474 -8.68 5.63 -10.36
N ARG A 475 -9.58 4.75 -9.90
CA ARG A 475 -9.32 3.32 -9.78
C ARG A 475 -9.54 2.64 -11.12
N ARG A 476 -8.57 1.84 -11.49
CA ARG A 476 -8.55 0.94 -12.64
C ARG A 476 -8.19 -0.43 -12.09
N GLN A 477 -9.20 -1.20 -11.72
CA GLN A 477 -8.95 -2.54 -11.21
C GLN A 477 -8.01 -3.29 -12.17
N PRO A 478 -6.93 -3.88 -11.64
CA PRO A 478 -6.05 -4.67 -12.46
C PRO A 478 -6.81 -5.89 -12.99
N LEU A 479 -6.51 -6.27 -14.23
CA LEU A 479 -7.19 -7.41 -14.85
C LEU A 479 -6.71 -8.73 -14.22
N SER A 480 -5.42 -8.80 -13.85
CA SER A 480 -4.83 -9.91 -13.12
C SER A 480 -4.91 -9.69 -11.61
N TRP A 481 -4.80 -10.77 -10.84
CA TRP A 481 -4.80 -10.72 -9.38
C TRP A 481 -3.52 -10.10 -8.81
N GLU A 482 -3.43 -10.10 -7.48
CA GLU A 482 -2.31 -9.61 -6.67
C GLU A 482 -1.01 -10.39 -6.97
N TYR A 483 0.14 -9.71 -6.83
CA TYR A 483 1.46 -10.33 -6.99
C TYR A 483 1.92 -11.03 -5.71
N SER A 484 1.76 -10.34 -4.58
CA SER A 484 2.14 -10.78 -3.25
C SER A 484 1.52 -9.86 -2.20
N ASP A 485 1.57 -10.32 -0.96
CA ASP A 485 1.42 -9.46 0.20
C ASP A 485 2.69 -8.62 0.42
N ALA A 486 2.48 -7.40 0.89
CA ALA A 486 3.52 -6.48 1.30
C ALA A 486 3.36 -6.16 2.79
N GLY A 487 4.47 -5.89 3.48
CA GLY A 487 4.44 -5.38 4.85
C GLY A 487 3.82 -3.97 4.93
N PRO A 488 3.49 -3.51 6.15
CA PRO A 488 2.91 -2.20 6.37
C PRO A 488 3.87 -1.07 5.99
N SER A 489 3.31 0.03 5.53
CA SER A 489 4.04 1.30 5.42
C SER A 489 3.82 2.12 6.70
N THR A 490 4.91 2.63 7.26
CA THR A 490 4.97 3.49 8.45
C THR A 490 5.77 4.76 8.12
N PRO A 491 5.64 5.85 8.88
CA PRO A 491 6.57 6.98 8.76
C PRO A 491 8.02 6.49 8.89
N VAL A 492 8.92 7.02 8.05
CA VAL A 492 10.32 6.55 7.97
C VAL A 492 11.09 6.70 9.29
N ASP A 493 10.73 7.72 10.06
CA ASP A 493 11.32 8.04 11.38
C ASP A 493 10.45 7.55 12.55
N ALA A 494 9.49 6.66 12.30
CA ALA A 494 8.65 6.10 13.37
C ALA A 494 9.51 5.33 14.38
N ALA A 495 9.36 5.65 15.66
CA ALA A 495 9.92 4.86 16.73
C ALA A 495 9.27 3.48 16.78
N PRO A 496 9.92 2.47 17.39
CA PRO A 496 9.24 1.24 17.75
C PRO A 496 8.00 1.55 18.59
N SER A 497 6.93 0.78 18.37
CA SER A 497 5.66 0.98 19.08
C SER A 497 5.87 0.94 20.60
N SER A 498 5.18 1.83 21.31
CA SER A 498 5.21 1.88 22.77
C SER A 498 3.88 2.39 23.34
N HIS A 499 3.70 2.27 24.65
CA HIS A 499 2.53 2.83 25.34
C HIS A 499 2.37 4.34 25.10
N SER A 500 3.45 5.09 24.81
CA SER A 500 3.36 6.52 24.47
C SER A 500 2.55 6.80 23.20
N ASP A 501 2.36 5.82 22.32
CA ASP A 501 1.50 5.96 21.13
C ASP A 501 0.02 6.15 21.50
N LEU A 502 -0.39 5.84 22.73
CA LEU A 502 -1.73 6.14 23.24
C LEU A 502 -2.02 7.65 23.27
N ILE A 503 -1.01 8.48 23.53
CA ILE A 503 -1.14 9.95 23.48
C ILE A 503 -1.52 10.41 22.07
N ALA A 504 -0.99 9.76 21.03
CA ALA A 504 -1.33 10.09 19.65
C ALA A 504 -2.76 9.65 19.25
N LEU A 505 -3.33 8.66 19.95
CA LEU A 505 -4.65 8.09 19.64
C LEU A 505 -5.80 8.72 20.44
N PHE A 506 -5.55 9.06 21.71
CA PHE A 506 -6.54 9.57 22.65
C PHE A 506 -6.27 11.02 23.02
N GLY A 507 -5.00 11.38 23.20
CA GLY A 507 -4.57 12.71 23.65
C GLY A 507 -3.96 12.63 25.04
N GLU A 508 -3.09 13.58 25.38
CA GLU A 508 -2.41 13.62 26.68
C GLU A 508 -3.41 13.87 27.83
N GLU A 509 -4.47 14.65 27.56
CA GLU A 509 -5.52 14.97 28.55
C GLU A 509 -6.41 13.77 28.92
N ASP A 510 -6.43 12.73 28.09
CA ASP A 510 -7.23 11.51 28.27
C ASP A 510 -6.38 10.35 28.83
N ILE A 511 -5.16 10.63 29.29
CA ILE A 511 -4.34 9.67 30.05
C ILE A 511 -4.41 10.03 31.54
N PHE A 512 -4.93 9.11 32.34
CA PHE A 512 -5.07 9.25 33.79
C PHE A 512 -3.84 8.68 34.51
N GLU A 513 -3.05 9.56 35.10
CA GLU A 513 -1.96 9.22 36.03
C GLU A 513 -2.55 9.04 37.44
N ALA A 514 -2.33 7.87 38.05
CA ALA A 514 -2.78 7.58 39.41
C ALA A 514 -1.82 8.21 40.43
N GLU A 515 -2.36 8.76 41.51
CA GLU A 515 -1.52 9.20 42.63
C GLU A 515 -0.97 7.97 43.38
N PRO A 516 0.26 8.01 43.93
CA PRO A 516 0.85 6.87 44.62
C PRO A 516 0.01 6.32 45.77
N GLU A 517 -0.81 7.16 46.42
CA GLU A 517 -1.73 6.81 47.48
C GLU A 517 -3.03 6.15 47.02
N GLU A 518 -3.37 6.25 45.72
CA GLU A 518 -4.55 5.60 45.12
C GLU A 518 -4.27 4.14 44.75
N LEU A 519 -2.99 3.77 44.64
CA LEU A 519 -2.58 2.40 44.32
C LEU A 519 -2.75 1.45 45.52
N PRO A 520 -3.42 0.29 45.35
CA PRO A 520 -3.57 -0.71 46.41
C PRO A 520 -2.22 -1.15 47.01
N ASP A 521 -2.18 -1.39 48.33
CA ASP A 521 -0.95 -1.81 49.01
C ASP A 521 -0.45 -3.18 48.51
N GLU A 522 -1.38 -4.06 48.11
CA GLU A 522 -1.09 -5.41 47.62
C GLU A 522 -0.69 -5.45 46.13
N LEU A 523 -0.80 -4.33 45.39
CA LEU A 523 -0.20 -4.17 44.07
C LEU A 523 1.32 -3.96 44.23
N THR A 524 2.03 -5.04 44.53
CA THR A 524 3.45 -5.01 44.91
C THR A 524 4.42 -5.02 43.72
N HIS A 525 3.95 -5.32 42.51
CA HIS A 525 4.79 -5.29 41.31
C HIS A 525 5.21 -3.85 40.96
N GLN A 526 6.48 -3.52 41.24
CA GLN A 526 6.99 -2.15 41.13
C GLN A 526 6.84 -1.56 39.73
N GLY A 527 7.14 -2.32 38.67
CA GLY A 527 7.04 -1.81 37.30
C GLY A 527 5.61 -1.45 36.88
N THR A 528 4.60 -2.09 37.50
CA THR A 528 3.20 -1.74 37.26
C THR A 528 2.81 -0.48 38.04
N ARG A 529 3.26 -0.36 39.30
CA ARG A 529 3.04 0.86 40.09
C ARG A 529 3.65 2.08 39.40
N ASP A 530 4.93 1.98 38.99
CA ASP A 530 5.66 3.04 38.31
C ASP A 530 4.93 3.46 37.03
N LEU A 531 4.39 2.51 36.26
CA LEU A 531 3.70 2.85 35.02
C LEU A 531 2.34 3.52 35.25
N PHE A 532 1.60 3.17 36.30
CA PHE A 532 0.36 3.88 36.66
C PHE A 532 0.63 5.31 37.14
N THR A 533 1.74 5.56 37.83
CA THR A 533 2.07 6.88 38.37
C THR A 533 2.80 7.76 37.35
N ASP A 534 3.70 7.20 36.55
CA ASP A 534 4.58 7.98 35.66
C ASP A 534 3.98 8.17 34.26
N PHE A 535 3.02 7.33 33.86
CA PHE A 535 2.35 7.42 32.57
C PHE A 535 0.83 7.37 32.69
N GLY A 536 0.26 6.36 33.34
CA GLY A 536 -1.18 6.23 33.55
C GLY A 536 -1.93 5.28 32.61
N LEU A 537 -3.27 5.37 32.66
CA LEU A 537 -4.20 4.60 31.81
C LEU A 537 -4.99 5.53 30.88
N PRO A 538 -5.18 5.16 29.60
CA PRO A 538 -6.08 5.90 28.73
C PRO A 538 -7.54 5.69 29.15
N ASP A 539 -8.34 6.75 29.12
CA ASP A 539 -9.81 6.63 29.11
C ASP A 539 -10.26 6.25 27.69
N MET A 540 -10.69 5.01 27.50
CA MET A 540 -11.04 4.51 26.16
C MET A 540 -12.16 3.49 26.18
N ASP A 541 -12.93 3.45 25.08
CA ASP A 541 -13.91 2.42 24.74
C ASP A 541 -13.86 2.18 23.22
N GLU A 542 -13.20 1.10 22.80
CA GLU A 542 -12.96 0.77 21.39
C GLU A 542 -13.04 -0.75 21.17
N GLY A 543 -13.78 -1.18 20.14
CA GLY A 543 -13.86 -2.60 19.75
C GLY A 543 -14.33 -3.52 20.89
N GLY A 544 -15.16 -3.01 21.81
CA GLY A 544 -15.60 -3.77 22.99
C GLY A 544 -14.56 -3.92 24.10
N MET A 545 -13.41 -3.25 24.02
CA MET A 545 -12.46 -3.06 25.11
C MET A 545 -12.65 -1.66 25.69
N ALA A 546 -12.90 -1.57 26.99
CA ALA A 546 -12.92 -0.32 27.72
C ALA A 546 -11.85 -0.33 28.83
N LEU A 547 -11.06 0.74 28.91
CA LEU A 547 -10.19 1.04 30.05
C LEU A 547 -10.79 2.22 30.77
N LEU A 548 -11.08 2.05 32.06
CA LEU A 548 -12.01 2.91 32.81
C LEU A 548 -11.29 3.54 34.01
N PRO A 549 -10.34 4.47 33.79
CA PRO A 549 -9.58 5.06 34.90
C PRO A 549 -10.45 5.88 35.87
N TYR A 550 -11.57 6.43 35.39
CA TYR A 550 -12.53 7.18 36.21
C TYR A 550 -13.71 6.35 36.70
N GLY A 551 -13.75 5.06 36.35
CA GLY A 551 -14.92 4.21 36.51
C GLY A 551 -16.11 4.65 35.64
N ASP A 552 -17.18 3.84 35.65
CA ASP A 552 -18.44 4.12 34.93
C ASP A 552 -19.67 4.14 35.87
N GLY A 553 -19.42 4.01 37.17
CA GLY A 553 -20.44 3.95 38.23
C GLY A 553 -20.90 2.53 38.58
N GLU A 554 -20.59 1.52 37.76
CA GLU A 554 -20.71 0.10 38.11
C GLU A 554 -19.35 -0.51 38.45
N VAL A 555 -18.28 0.00 37.84
CA VAL A 555 -16.89 -0.39 38.06
C VAL A 555 -16.09 0.80 38.60
N GLU A 556 -15.34 0.62 39.68
CA GLU A 556 -14.31 1.57 40.13
C GLU A 556 -12.90 1.06 39.80
N LEU A 557 -11.97 1.98 39.54
CA LEU A 557 -10.57 1.63 39.28
C LEU A 557 -9.96 0.97 40.53
N PHE A 558 -9.30 -0.17 40.34
CA PHE A 558 -8.71 -1.01 41.38
C PHE A 558 -9.69 -1.72 42.32
N ASP A 559 -10.94 -1.91 41.91
CA ASP A 559 -11.82 -2.87 42.60
C ASP A 559 -11.18 -4.26 42.62
N GLU A 560 -11.17 -4.91 43.79
CA GLU A 560 -10.66 -6.27 43.93
C GLU A 560 -11.68 -7.27 43.37
N VAL A 561 -11.22 -8.10 42.43
CA VAL A 561 -12.03 -9.08 41.72
C VAL A 561 -11.67 -10.49 42.18
N ASP A 562 -12.69 -11.25 42.57
CA ASP A 562 -12.55 -12.68 42.85
C ASP A 562 -12.52 -13.50 41.56
N TRP A 563 -11.63 -14.48 41.49
CA TRP A 563 -11.62 -15.42 40.36
C TRP A 563 -12.84 -16.36 40.44
N PRO A 564 -13.63 -16.53 39.35
CA PRO A 564 -14.80 -17.41 39.38
C PRO A 564 -14.45 -18.87 39.69
N ASP A 565 -15.18 -19.48 40.64
CA ASP A 565 -14.97 -20.87 41.09
C ASP A 565 -15.25 -21.93 40.00
N ASP A 566 -16.09 -21.60 39.02
CA ASP A 566 -16.52 -22.49 37.92
C ASP A 566 -15.66 -22.36 36.65
N VAL A 567 -14.64 -21.51 36.68
CA VAL A 567 -13.65 -21.31 35.61
C VAL A 567 -12.31 -21.93 36.01
N GLU A 568 -11.53 -22.39 35.03
CA GLU A 568 -10.19 -22.94 35.30
C GLU A 568 -9.30 -21.91 36.01
N SER A 569 -8.63 -22.33 37.09
CA SER A 569 -7.75 -21.46 37.87
C SER A 569 -6.50 -21.10 37.07
N VAL A 570 -6.10 -19.83 37.14
CA VAL A 570 -4.83 -19.35 36.57
C VAL A 570 -3.62 -19.66 37.47
N ALA A 571 -2.42 -19.50 36.91
CA ALA A 571 -1.18 -19.64 37.66
C ALA A 571 -1.00 -18.52 38.70
N ASP A 572 -1.45 -17.31 38.33
CA ASP A 572 -1.52 -16.14 39.18
C ASP A 572 -2.55 -16.32 40.30
N ARG A 573 -2.32 -15.74 41.47
CA ARG A 573 -3.15 -16.01 42.66
C ARG A 573 -3.83 -14.76 43.22
N GLY A 574 -3.65 -13.62 42.57
CA GLY A 574 -4.17 -12.36 43.05
C GLY A 574 -3.43 -11.81 44.28
N PRO A 575 -3.97 -10.76 44.91
CA PRO A 575 -5.26 -10.13 44.59
C PRO A 575 -5.29 -9.54 43.18
N PHE A 576 -6.45 -9.59 42.55
CA PHE A 576 -6.67 -9.09 41.19
C PHE A 576 -7.39 -7.75 41.25
N PHE A 577 -6.85 -6.72 40.60
CA PHE A 577 -7.39 -5.37 40.61
C PHE A 577 -7.93 -4.98 39.24
N GLN A 578 -9.20 -4.59 39.17
CA GLN A 578 -9.85 -4.25 37.91
C GLN A 578 -9.35 -2.91 37.35
N ILE A 579 -9.15 -2.87 36.04
CA ILE A 579 -8.75 -1.66 35.29
C ILE A 579 -9.68 -1.35 34.10
N GLY A 580 -10.62 -2.25 33.79
CA GLY A 580 -11.52 -2.09 32.67
C GLY A 580 -12.34 -3.33 32.37
N THR A 581 -12.90 -3.37 31.17
CA THR A 581 -13.70 -4.49 30.65
C THR A 581 -13.33 -4.81 29.20
N TRP A 582 -13.49 -6.07 28.80
CA TRP A 582 -13.23 -6.51 27.44
C TRP A 582 -14.18 -7.61 27.00
N MET A 583 -15.04 -7.29 26.03
CA MET A 583 -16.05 -8.20 25.48
C MET A 583 -16.85 -8.88 26.60
N GLY A 584 -17.37 -8.07 27.53
CA GLY A 584 -18.15 -8.49 28.69
C GLY A 584 -17.35 -9.03 29.87
N GLY A 585 -16.08 -9.42 29.70
CA GLY A 585 -15.20 -9.87 30.79
C GLY A 585 -14.48 -8.70 31.47
N GLU A 586 -13.94 -8.92 32.67
CA GLU A 586 -13.21 -7.90 33.42
C GLU A 586 -11.72 -7.96 33.04
N ILE A 587 -11.09 -6.80 32.85
CA ILE A 587 -9.63 -6.71 32.68
C ILE A 587 -9.04 -6.41 34.04
N VAL A 588 -8.18 -7.30 34.54
CA VAL A 588 -7.56 -7.19 35.86
C VAL A 588 -6.05 -7.27 35.80
N VAL A 589 -5.40 -6.64 36.78
CA VAL A 589 -3.98 -6.71 37.05
C VAL A 589 -3.77 -7.65 38.24
N ASP A 590 -2.88 -8.64 38.10
CA ASP A 590 -2.40 -9.42 39.25
C ASP A 590 -1.43 -8.58 40.10
N GLY A 591 -1.76 -8.34 41.36
CA GLY A 591 -1.00 -7.47 42.25
C GLY A 591 0.49 -7.84 42.38
N PRO A 592 0.84 -9.12 42.64
CA PRO A 592 2.23 -9.57 42.79
C PRO A 592 3.05 -9.61 41.49
N THR A 593 2.48 -10.03 40.37
CA THR A 593 3.23 -10.24 39.11
C THR A 593 3.11 -9.09 38.11
N GLY A 594 2.05 -8.28 38.20
CA GLY A 594 1.73 -7.26 37.22
C GLY A 594 1.19 -7.81 35.89
N HIS A 595 0.88 -9.11 35.81
CA HIS A 595 0.24 -9.72 34.64
C HIS A 595 -1.16 -9.12 34.42
N ILE A 596 -1.54 -8.96 33.15
CA ILE A 596 -2.87 -8.53 32.75
C ILE A 596 -3.67 -9.74 32.32
N LEU A 597 -4.85 -9.91 32.91
CA LEU A 597 -5.74 -11.04 32.71
C LEU A 597 -7.11 -10.54 32.25
N ARG A 598 -7.76 -11.27 31.35
CA ARG A 598 -9.19 -11.12 31.07
C ARG A 598 -9.96 -12.20 31.83
N VAL A 599 -10.75 -11.82 32.83
CA VAL A 599 -11.61 -12.73 33.59
C VAL A 599 -12.76 -13.18 32.68
N PRO A 600 -12.93 -14.50 32.41
CA PRO A 600 -14.02 -15.01 31.59
C PRO A 600 -15.38 -14.83 32.28
N THR A 601 -16.46 -14.56 31.52
CA THR A 601 -17.81 -14.46 32.12
C THR A 601 -18.50 -15.81 32.30
N GLY A 602 -17.90 -16.89 31.79
CA GLY A 602 -18.37 -18.27 31.95
C GLY A 602 -17.43 -19.32 31.33
N PRO A 603 -17.73 -20.62 31.52
CA PRO A 603 -16.84 -21.72 31.14
C PRO A 603 -16.76 -22.01 29.63
N ASP A 604 -17.71 -21.51 28.82
CA ASP A 604 -17.82 -21.79 27.38
C ASP A 604 -17.19 -20.67 26.50
N GLU A 605 -16.27 -19.87 27.04
CA GLU A 605 -15.60 -18.73 26.36
C GLU A 605 -14.20 -19.07 25.81
N GLU A 606 -13.95 -20.30 25.34
CA GLU A 606 -12.63 -20.69 24.81
C GLU A 606 -12.13 -19.76 23.67
N GLU A 607 -13.04 -19.21 22.86
CA GLU A 607 -12.73 -18.25 21.77
C GLU A 607 -12.39 -16.83 22.26
N LEU A 608 -12.62 -16.53 23.55
CA LEU A 608 -12.29 -15.28 24.23
C LEU A 608 -11.30 -15.51 25.39
N ALA A 609 -10.67 -16.69 25.46
CA ALA A 609 -9.62 -16.98 26.41
C ALA A 609 -8.46 -15.97 26.23
N GLY A 610 -8.06 -15.31 27.32
CA GLY A 610 -7.11 -14.20 27.31
C GLY A 610 -6.21 -14.24 28.53
N LEU A 611 -5.56 -15.39 28.76
CA LEU A 611 -4.84 -15.66 30.00
C LEU A 611 -3.42 -16.19 29.75
N PRO A 612 -2.38 -15.36 30.00
CA PRO A 612 -2.45 -13.93 30.27
C PRO A 612 -2.80 -13.14 28.99
N ALA A 613 -3.56 -12.04 29.11
CA ALA A 613 -3.77 -11.09 28.02
C ALA A 613 -2.47 -10.32 27.71
N ALA A 614 -1.64 -10.10 28.73
CA ALA A 614 -0.24 -9.68 28.63
C ALA A 614 0.53 -10.07 29.90
N ARG A 615 1.85 -10.26 29.77
CA ARG A 615 2.76 -10.54 30.90
C ARG A 615 3.22 -9.31 31.67
N SER A 616 2.77 -8.12 31.29
CA SER A 616 2.96 -6.90 32.07
C SER A 616 1.99 -5.83 31.61
N LEU A 617 1.74 -4.83 32.46
CA LEU A 617 1.00 -3.63 32.07
C LEU A 617 1.68 -2.89 30.91
N GLU A 618 3.01 -2.81 30.91
CA GLU A 618 3.77 -2.14 29.83
C GLU A 618 3.54 -2.82 28.47
N SER A 619 3.61 -4.16 28.41
CA SER A 619 3.33 -4.91 27.19
C SER A 619 1.88 -4.74 26.77
N PHE A 620 0.94 -4.78 27.72
CA PHE A 620 -0.48 -4.55 27.43
C PHE A 620 -0.73 -3.16 26.83
N LEU A 621 -0.25 -2.09 27.48
CA LEU A 621 -0.41 -0.71 27.01
C LEU A 621 0.39 -0.43 25.73
N THR A 622 1.40 -1.24 25.39
CA THR A 622 2.06 -1.19 24.07
C THR A 622 1.26 -1.92 22.98
N MET A 623 0.54 -2.97 23.34
CA MET A 623 -0.32 -3.74 22.44
C MET A 623 -1.63 -3.02 22.09
N VAL A 624 -2.25 -2.33 23.07
CA VAL A 624 -3.48 -1.54 22.87
C VAL A 624 -3.41 -0.56 21.70
N PRO A 625 -2.41 0.34 21.57
CA PRO A 625 -2.36 1.30 20.48
C PRO A 625 -2.17 0.64 19.11
N LEU A 626 -1.45 -0.49 19.03
CA LEU A 626 -1.32 -1.29 17.80
C LEU A 626 -2.69 -1.84 17.36
N TRP A 627 -3.43 -2.40 18.32
CA TRP A 627 -4.75 -2.98 18.08
C TRP A 627 -5.79 -1.91 17.70
N VAL A 628 -5.88 -0.81 18.46
CA VAL A 628 -6.78 0.32 18.18
C VAL A 628 -6.45 0.97 16.85
N THR A 629 -5.16 1.17 16.53
CA THR A 629 -4.74 1.66 15.21
C THR A 629 -5.24 0.71 14.12
N GLY A 630 -5.13 -0.60 14.33
CA GLY A 630 -5.63 -1.63 13.42
C GLY A 630 -7.13 -1.51 13.17
N LEU A 631 -7.92 -1.44 14.24
CA LEU A 631 -9.38 -1.28 14.18
C LEU A 631 -9.79 -0.03 13.42
N ARG A 632 -9.29 1.13 13.84
CA ARG A 632 -9.59 2.42 13.21
C ARG A 632 -9.17 2.41 11.74
N THR A 633 -7.99 1.85 11.42
CA THR A 633 -7.49 1.71 10.04
C THR A 633 -8.39 0.79 9.20
N ARG A 634 -8.88 -0.34 9.74
CA ARG A 634 -9.83 -1.22 9.06
C ARG A 634 -11.15 -0.50 8.82
N ALA A 635 -11.66 0.27 9.79
CA ALA A 635 -12.88 1.03 9.67
C ALA A 635 -12.83 2.08 8.54
N LEU A 636 -11.64 2.58 8.18
CA LEU A 636 -11.43 3.47 7.04
C LEU A 636 -11.60 2.79 5.66
N LEU A 637 -11.42 1.47 5.61
CA LEU A 637 -11.32 0.73 4.35
C LEU A 637 -12.69 0.28 3.82
N PRO A 638 -12.86 0.22 2.48
CA PRO A 638 -14.05 -0.36 1.86
C PRO A 638 -14.25 -1.82 2.32
N PRO A 639 -15.50 -2.25 2.57
CA PRO A 639 -15.81 -3.65 2.84
C PRO A 639 -15.29 -4.56 1.72
N GLY A 640 -14.63 -5.66 2.09
CA GLY A 640 -14.07 -6.63 1.14
C GLY A 640 -12.79 -6.20 0.43
N SER A 641 -12.14 -5.08 0.83
CA SER A 641 -10.80 -4.78 0.33
C SER A 641 -9.79 -5.82 0.86
N PRO A 642 -8.81 -6.24 0.05
CA PRO A 642 -7.80 -7.22 0.48
C PRO A 642 -6.94 -6.68 1.63
N GLU A 643 -6.67 -5.37 1.65
CA GLU A 643 -5.92 -4.71 2.72
C GLU A 643 -6.60 -4.85 4.09
N ARG A 644 -7.94 -4.96 4.17
CA ARG A 644 -8.61 -5.21 5.46
C ARG A 644 -8.15 -6.52 6.10
N GLY A 645 -7.92 -7.56 5.30
CA GLY A 645 -7.39 -8.83 5.76
C GLY A 645 -5.90 -8.74 6.12
N GLN A 646 -5.12 -8.00 5.33
CA GLN A 646 -3.69 -7.81 5.59
C GLN A 646 -3.44 -7.06 6.90
N ILE A 647 -4.23 -6.02 7.23
CA ILE A 647 -4.10 -5.29 8.50
C ILE A 647 -4.30 -6.23 9.69
N THR A 648 -5.29 -7.11 9.65
CA THR A 648 -5.48 -8.09 10.73
C THR A 648 -4.23 -8.92 10.95
N HIS A 649 -3.60 -9.40 9.87
CA HIS A 649 -2.34 -10.14 9.98
C HIS A 649 -1.18 -9.30 10.54
N TRP A 650 -1.04 -8.03 10.09
CA TRP A 650 0.01 -7.14 10.60
C TRP A 650 -0.17 -6.82 12.09
N VAL A 651 -1.41 -6.56 12.52
CA VAL A 651 -1.71 -6.28 13.93
C VAL A 651 -1.35 -7.50 14.78
N LEU A 652 -1.88 -8.68 14.46
CA LEU A 652 -1.62 -9.89 15.25
C LEU A 652 -0.14 -10.26 15.30
N GLY A 653 0.59 -10.08 14.18
CA GLY A 653 2.04 -10.25 14.17
C GLY A 653 2.75 -9.27 15.10
N ALA A 654 2.38 -7.99 15.08
CA ALA A 654 2.96 -6.96 15.94
C ALA A 654 2.63 -7.18 17.43
N LEU A 655 1.44 -7.68 17.76
CA LEU A 655 1.08 -8.03 19.14
C LEU A 655 1.97 -9.18 19.65
N ALA A 656 2.15 -10.23 18.85
CA ALA A 656 3.02 -11.35 19.21
C ALA A 656 4.50 -10.96 19.34
N ASP A 657 4.98 -9.99 18.55
CA ASP A 657 6.33 -9.45 18.68
C ASP A 657 6.55 -8.68 20.00
N VAL A 658 5.51 -8.03 20.53
CA VAL A 658 5.56 -7.33 21.83
C VAL A 658 5.48 -8.32 22.98
N ASP A 659 4.52 -9.24 22.94
CA ASP A 659 4.38 -10.30 23.92
C ASP A 659 3.82 -11.57 23.28
N ALA A 660 4.70 -12.53 22.98
CA ALA A 660 4.29 -13.79 22.35
C ALA A 660 3.20 -14.56 23.12
N ALA A 661 3.19 -14.50 24.46
CA ALA A 661 2.20 -15.23 25.25
C ALA A 661 0.84 -14.53 25.27
N GLY A 662 0.84 -13.19 25.37
CA GLY A 662 -0.39 -12.38 25.43
C GLY A 662 -0.96 -12.01 24.06
N GLY A 663 -0.11 -11.69 23.09
CA GLY A 663 -0.50 -11.27 21.74
C GLY A 663 -1.08 -12.39 20.87
N GLU A 664 -0.80 -13.66 21.20
CA GLU A 664 -1.40 -14.83 20.53
C GLU A 664 -2.79 -15.19 21.08
N GLN A 665 -3.27 -14.49 22.12
CA GLN A 665 -4.57 -14.81 22.72
C GLN A 665 -5.74 -14.52 21.76
N PRO A 666 -6.72 -15.43 21.64
CA PRO A 666 -7.87 -15.29 20.73
C PRO A 666 -8.65 -13.98 20.85
N ALA A 667 -8.76 -13.42 22.06
CA ALA A 667 -9.49 -12.18 22.32
C ALA A 667 -9.03 -11.01 21.43
N TRP A 668 -7.72 -10.86 21.18
CA TRP A 668 -7.19 -9.81 20.30
C TRP A 668 -7.68 -9.95 18.86
N SER A 669 -7.80 -11.19 18.39
CA SER A 669 -8.19 -11.51 17.01
C SER A 669 -9.71 -11.47 16.78
N TYR A 670 -10.50 -11.69 17.83
CA TYR A 670 -11.95 -11.87 17.71
C TYR A 670 -12.62 -10.68 17.01
N VAL A 671 -12.39 -9.46 17.51
CA VAL A 671 -12.98 -8.23 16.94
C VAL A 671 -12.42 -7.98 15.53
N LEU A 672 -11.14 -8.27 15.32
CA LEU A 672 -10.50 -8.12 14.01
C LEU A 672 -11.02 -9.09 12.93
N HIS A 673 -11.71 -10.16 13.31
CA HIS A 673 -12.32 -11.12 12.39
C HIS A 673 -13.84 -10.98 12.28
N ASN A 674 -14.51 -10.48 13.32
CA ASN A 674 -15.97 -10.43 13.41
C ASN A 674 -16.58 -9.04 13.10
N GLU A 675 -15.78 -7.96 13.08
CA GLU A 675 -16.14 -6.62 12.58
C GLU A 675 -15.44 -6.27 11.25
#